data_AF-A0A024H9D6-F1
#
_entry.id   AF-A0A024H9D6-F1
#
_cell.length_a   1.000
_cell.length_b   1.000
_cell.length_c   1.000
_cell.angle_alpha   90.00
_cell.angle_beta   90.00
_cell.angle_gamma   90.00
#
_symmetry.space_group_name_H-M   'P 1'
#
loop_
_entity.id
_entity.type
_entity.pdbx_description
1 polymer ?
#
loop_
_entity_poly.entity_id
_entity_poly.type
_entity_poly.pdbx_seq_one_letter_code
_entity_poly.pdbx_strand_id
1 'polypeptide(L)'
;MHVQKFGTFLSGMIMPNIGAFIAWGLITALFIEKGWLPVPQLGGFGETNGVPNTGLVGPMITYLLPLLIGYTGGKMVYDVRGGVVGAIGTMGVIVGAGIPMFIGAMIMGPLGGWTMKKIDSLWDGKIRPGFEMLVNNFSAGIWGALLAMLGFFAIAPVVSAFSTGAGNVVQFLVNNGLLPLTSIFIEPAKVLFLNNAINHGVLTPLGIQQSLDQGKSILFLLEANPGPGLGLLLAYMFFGKGAAKASAPGAAIIHFLGGIHEIYFPYVLMRPLLILATIAGGMTGIATLAITNSGLVAPAAPGSIFAVLAQTSRDSYLGVILAVLLATAVSFLVASVIMKTTKHSDEVDLNDATSRMEQMKGKKSSVASTLTGAGAAAGAGGVGVLAGPVRNIVFACDAGMGSSAMGASVLRNKIKAAGFPDVKVTNASIANLNDTYDVVVTHQDLTERAKPATSSAVHYSVDNFMNSPRYDEIVELVRESNTEGSAATEGPDAGAGTPGGASATGPATAAAAGTAAAGTAVGSSESDAPRAGTGEILARESVVLNGSATTRDAAIDEAGRLLLARGAVDEDYVRAMHEREQSVSTYMGSFLAIPHGTNAAKDHIRKSAVSVIRYPEGIDWNGKQVKFVVGVAGINNEHLHILSSIAKVFTNKEQVARLEAATSEDEILELFGKVNA
;
A
#
# COMPACT_ATOMS: atom_id res chain seq x y z
N MET A 1 -5.92 -21.33 -6.56
CA MET A 1 -5.85 -20.12 -7.43
C MET A 1 -7.10 -19.25 -7.36
N HIS A 2 -8.25 -19.57 -7.97
CA HIS A 2 -9.39 -18.63 -8.04
C HIS A 2 -10.06 -18.32 -6.69
N VAL A 3 -10.34 -19.34 -5.86
CA VAL A 3 -10.97 -19.17 -4.54
C VAL A 3 -10.05 -18.42 -3.56
N GLN A 4 -8.74 -18.68 -3.60
CA GLN A 4 -7.75 -17.99 -2.76
C GLN A 4 -7.59 -16.51 -3.15
N LYS A 5 -7.57 -16.20 -4.45
CA LYS A 5 -7.56 -14.81 -4.93
C LYS A 5 -8.82 -14.06 -4.48
N PHE A 6 -9.96 -14.72 -4.54
CA PHE A 6 -11.23 -14.17 -4.04
C PHE A 6 -11.21 -13.94 -2.52
N GLY A 7 -10.77 -14.92 -1.73
CA GLY A 7 -10.63 -14.76 -0.27
C GLY A 7 -9.64 -13.66 0.12
N THR A 8 -8.50 -13.57 -0.57
CA THR A 8 -7.51 -12.50 -0.38
C THR A 8 -8.10 -11.13 -0.67
N PHE A 9 -8.90 -11.02 -1.73
CA PHE A 9 -9.59 -9.78 -2.10
C PHE A 9 -10.59 -9.36 -1.00
N LEU A 10 -11.43 -10.29 -0.51
CA LEU A 10 -12.38 -10.02 0.57
C LEU A 10 -11.68 -9.58 1.86
N SER A 11 -10.61 -10.26 2.28
CA SER A 11 -9.84 -9.84 3.45
C SER A 11 -9.15 -8.50 3.25
N GLY A 12 -8.73 -8.16 2.03
CA GLY A 12 -8.22 -6.83 1.69
C GLY A 12 -9.22 -5.71 1.94
N MET A 13 -10.52 -6.00 1.95
CA MET A 13 -11.57 -5.03 2.25
C MET A 13 -11.79 -4.81 3.76
N ILE A 14 -11.50 -5.82 4.58
CA ILE A 14 -11.71 -5.78 6.03
C ILE A 14 -10.44 -5.41 6.79
N MET A 15 -9.28 -5.97 6.42
CA MET A 15 -8.03 -5.82 7.18
C MET A 15 -7.62 -4.36 7.42
N PRO A 16 -7.65 -3.45 6.42
CA PRO A 16 -7.33 -2.04 6.64
C PRO A 16 -8.27 -1.34 7.64
N ASN A 17 -9.44 -1.92 7.88
CA ASN A 17 -10.49 -1.38 8.74
C ASN A 17 -10.55 -2.07 10.12
N ILE A 18 -9.65 -3.01 10.44
CA ILE A 18 -9.67 -3.77 11.72
C ILE A 18 -9.66 -2.85 12.95
N GLY A 19 -8.96 -1.71 12.90
CA GLY A 19 -8.97 -0.74 14.00
C GLY A 19 -10.38 -0.25 14.36
N ALA A 20 -11.25 -0.08 13.36
CA ALA A 20 -12.65 0.32 13.59
C ALA A 20 -13.47 -0.81 14.24
N PHE A 21 -13.22 -2.08 13.86
CA PHE A 21 -13.84 -3.24 14.50
C PHE A 21 -13.42 -3.40 15.96
N ILE A 22 -12.13 -3.21 16.24
CA ILE A 22 -11.59 -3.24 17.61
C ILE A 22 -12.23 -2.14 18.46
N ALA A 23 -12.26 -0.90 17.94
CA ALA A 23 -12.89 0.22 18.64
C ALA A 23 -14.38 -0.04 18.93
N TRP A 24 -15.13 -0.51 17.93
CA TRP A 24 -16.53 -0.90 18.11
C TRP A 24 -16.70 -2.00 19.16
N GLY A 25 -15.87 -3.06 19.10
CA GLY A 25 -15.92 -4.17 20.04
C GLY A 25 -15.64 -3.73 21.48
N LEU A 26 -14.63 -2.88 21.69
CA LEU A 26 -14.31 -2.32 23.02
C LEU A 26 -15.45 -1.45 23.56
N ILE A 27 -16.03 -0.57 22.73
CA ILE A 27 -17.19 0.25 23.11
C ILE A 27 -18.36 -0.65 23.49
N THR A 28 -18.61 -1.70 22.71
CA THR A 28 -19.69 -2.65 22.96
C THR A 28 -19.46 -3.42 24.26
N ALA A 29 -18.26 -3.94 24.47
CA ALA A 29 -17.89 -4.68 25.67
C ALA A 29 -17.97 -3.81 26.94
N LEU A 30 -17.62 -2.52 26.85
CA LEU A 30 -17.64 -1.61 27.98
C LEU A 30 -19.05 -1.07 28.25
N PHE A 31 -19.70 -0.45 27.26
CA PHE A 31 -20.74 0.53 27.54
C PHE A 31 -22.18 0.06 27.36
N ILE A 32 -22.47 -1.07 26.72
CA ILE A 32 -23.86 -1.58 26.61
C ILE A 32 -24.43 -1.96 27.98
N GLU A 33 -25.74 -2.20 28.08
CA GLU A 33 -26.41 -2.55 29.33
C GLU A 33 -25.77 -3.76 30.04
N LYS A 34 -25.36 -4.77 29.27
CA LYS A 34 -24.65 -5.96 29.76
C LYS A 34 -23.12 -5.77 29.85
N GLY A 35 -22.60 -4.62 29.42
CA GLY A 35 -21.17 -4.32 29.30
C GLY A 35 -20.49 -3.98 30.64
N TRP A 36 -19.16 -4.02 30.66
CA TRP A 36 -18.30 -3.88 31.84
C TRP A 36 -18.54 -2.60 32.66
N LEU A 37 -18.83 -1.49 32.00
CA LEU A 37 -19.11 -0.16 32.53
C LEU A 37 -20.33 0.42 31.81
N PRO A 38 -21.55 -0.04 32.12
CA PRO A 38 -22.74 0.29 31.35
C PRO A 38 -23.04 1.80 31.44
N VAL A 39 -23.12 2.46 30.29
CA VAL A 39 -23.43 3.91 30.18
C VAL A 39 -24.56 4.08 29.16
N PRO A 40 -25.80 4.42 29.59
CA PRO A 40 -26.99 4.48 28.71
C PRO A 40 -26.77 5.25 27.41
N GLN A 41 -26.16 6.43 27.49
CA GLN A 41 -25.93 7.33 26.38
C GLN A 41 -24.90 6.81 25.38
N LEU A 42 -23.91 6.03 25.83
CA LEU A 42 -22.86 5.46 24.96
C LEU A 42 -23.23 4.07 24.45
N GLY A 43 -23.86 3.26 25.31
CA GLY A 43 -24.29 1.90 25.00
C GLY A 43 -25.55 1.83 24.15
N GLY A 44 -26.37 2.89 24.14
CA GLY A 44 -27.61 2.94 23.35
C GLY A 44 -28.77 2.19 23.99
N PHE A 45 -28.92 2.32 25.31
CA PHE A 45 -30.03 1.72 26.05
C PHE A 45 -30.69 2.74 26.97
N GLY A 46 -31.94 2.50 27.34
CA GLY A 46 -32.75 3.45 28.11
C GLY A 46 -33.03 4.76 27.37
N GLU A 47 -33.51 5.75 28.12
CA GLU A 47 -33.91 7.06 27.59
C GLU A 47 -33.23 8.18 28.37
N THR A 48 -32.94 9.28 27.69
CA THR A 48 -32.53 10.55 28.31
C THR A 48 -33.59 11.60 27.99
N ASN A 49 -34.27 12.14 29.01
CA ASN A 49 -35.35 13.12 28.85
C ASN A 49 -36.50 12.65 27.94
N GLY A 50 -36.85 11.36 28.01
CA GLY A 50 -37.90 10.75 27.19
C GLY A 50 -37.50 10.49 25.73
N VAL A 51 -36.22 10.64 25.38
CA VAL A 51 -35.69 10.29 24.06
C VAL A 51 -34.82 9.03 24.18
N PRO A 52 -35.07 7.97 23.38
CA PRO A 52 -34.24 6.78 23.36
C PRO A 52 -32.77 7.10 23.05
N ASN A 53 -31.86 6.56 23.86
CA ASN A 53 -30.44 6.74 23.64
C ASN A 53 -30.00 5.94 22.40
N THR A 54 -29.50 6.61 21.37
CA THR A 54 -28.99 5.93 20.15
C THR A 54 -27.70 5.15 20.42
N GLY A 55 -26.85 5.65 21.32
CA GLY A 55 -25.54 5.05 21.58
C GLY A 55 -24.55 5.17 20.42
N LEU A 56 -23.34 4.67 20.64
CA LEU A 56 -22.29 4.54 19.63
C LEU A 56 -22.32 3.18 18.92
N VAL A 57 -22.72 2.12 19.65
CA VAL A 57 -22.65 0.73 19.19
C VAL A 57 -23.48 0.50 17.92
N GLY A 58 -24.76 0.90 17.94
CA GLY A 58 -25.68 0.71 16.83
C GLY A 58 -25.28 1.47 15.56
N PRO A 59 -24.98 2.78 15.64
CA PRO A 59 -24.52 3.53 14.47
C PRO A 59 -23.19 3.04 13.90
N MET A 60 -22.23 2.65 14.74
CA MET A 60 -20.94 2.15 14.26
C MET A 60 -21.08 0.85 13.46
N ILE A 61 -21.86 -0.10 13.96
CA ILE A 61 -22.02 -1.39 13.29
C ILE A 61 -22.91 -1.31 12.04
N THR A 62 -23.91 -0.43 12.05
CA THR A 62 -24.87 -0.30 10.95
C THR A 62 -24.31 0.55 9.82
N TYR A 63 -23.61 1.65 10.15
CA TYR A 63 -23.12 2.62 9.17
C TYR A 63 -21.60 2.61 9.01
N LEU A 64 -20.86 2.88 10.08
CA LEU A 64 -19.41 3.12 9.99
C LEU A 64 -18.68 1.92 9.38
N LEU A 65 -18.86 0.72 9.94
CA LEU A 65 -18.10 -0.46 9.51
C LEU A 65 -18.44 -0.90 8.07
N PRO A 66 -19.72 -1.01 7.66
CA PRO A 66 -20.04 -1.36 6.28
C PRO A 66 -19.60 -0.27 5.28
N LEU A 67 -19.75 1.02 5.60
CA LEU A 67 -19.30 2.10 4.72
C LEU A 67 -17.78 2.08 4.50
N LEU A 68 -16.99 1.82 5.55
CA LEU A 68 -15.54 1.65 5.45
C LEU A 68 -15.16 0.46 4.56
N ILE A 69 -15.89 -0.65 4.64
CA ILE A 69 -15.68 -1.81 3.76
C ILE A 69 -16.03 -1.47 2.32
N GLY A 70 -17.17 -0.83 2.09
CA GLY A 70 -17.61 -0.39 0.77
C GLY A 70 -16.60 0.57 0.12
N TYR A 71 -16.10 1.51 0.92
CA TYR A 71 -15.03 2.43 0.50
C TYR A 71 -13.74 1.70 0.16
N THR A 72 -13.25 0.84 1.04
CA THR A 72 -12.00 0.09 0.81
C THR A 72 -12.13 -0.83 -0.41
N GLY A 73 -13.24 -1.54 -0.58
CA GLY A 73 -13.50 -2.38 -1.75
C GLY A 73 -13.53 -1.59 -3.06
N GLY A 74 -14.20 -0.44 -3.07
CA GLY A 74 -14.20 0.45 -4.23
C GLY A 74 -12.81 1.01 -4.53
N LYS A 75 -12.06 1.38 -3.48
CA LYS A 75 -10.69 1.88 -3.59
C LYS A 75 -9.72 0.86 -4.14
N MET A 76 -9.85 -0.40 -3.75
CA MET A 76 -9.04 -1.49 -4.29
C MET A 76 -9.25 -1.69 -5.81
N VAL A 77 -10.41 -1.32 -6.35
CA VAL A 77 -10.73 -1.48 -7.77
C VAL A 77 -10.40 -0.22 -8.58
N TYR A 78 -10.70 0.97 -8.06
CA TYR A 78 -10.54 2.23 -8.78
C TYR A 78 -10.21 3.45 -7.90
N ASP A 79 -9.29 3.23 -6.95
CA ASP A 79 -8.73 4.23 -6.03
C ASP A 79 -9.81 5.11 -5.36
N VAL A 80 -9.46 6.31 -4.89
CA VAL A 80 -10.35 7.18 -4.11
C VAL A 80 -11.74 7.34 -4.74
N ARG A 81 -11.82 7.54 -6.06
CA ARG A 81 -13.11 7.70 -6.75
C ARG A 81 -13.96 6.45 -6.67
N GLY A 82 -13.38 5.29 -6.92
CA GLY A 82 -14.05 4.02 -6.74
C GLY A 82 -14.50 3.81 -5.29
N GLY A 83 -13.69 4.24 -4.32
CA GLY A 83 -14.03 4.18 -2.90
C GLY A 83 -15.25 5.04 -2.55
N VAL A 84 -15.28 6.30 -2.98
CA VAL A 84 -16.43 7.19 -2.73
C VAL A 84 -17.72 6.62 -3.33
N VAL A 85 -17.68 6.18 -4.59
CA VAL A 85 -18.85 5.61 -5.26
C VAL A 85 -19.30 4.29 -4.61
N GLY A 86 -18.34 3.44 -4.22
CA GLY A 86 -18.59 2.21 -3.49
C GLY A 86 -19.25 2.44 -2.12
N ALA A 87 -18.85 3.50 -1.40
CA ALA A 87 -19.47 3.91 -0.15
C ALA A 87 -20.91 4.41 -0.35
N ILE A 88 -21.17 5.23 -1.38
CA ILE A 88 -22.52 5.71 -1.71
C ILE A 88 -23.45 4.53 -2.04
N GLY A 89 -22.99 3.59 -2.88
CA GLY A 89 -23.76 2.38 -3.21
C GLY A 89 -24.04 1.52 -1.97
N THR A 90 -23.05 1.37 -1.09
CA THR A 90 -23.20 0.67 0.20
C THR A 90 -24.25 1.33 1.09
N MET A 91 -24.33 2.66 1.13
CA MET A 91 -25.36 3.37 1.90
C MET A 91 -26.77 3.00 1.43
N GLY A 92 -26.99 2.88 0.12
CA GLY A 92 -28.26 2.42 -0.44
C GLY A 92 -28.67 1.04 0.08
N VAL A 93 -27.71 0.11 0.18
CA VAL A 93 -27.96 -1.23 0.69
C VAL A 93 -28.26 -1.26 2.19
N ILE A 94 -27.54 -0.46 2.99
CA ILE A 94 -27.78 -0.33 4.43
C ILE A 94 -29.22 0.16 4.68
N VAL A 95 -29.60 1.27 4.03
CA VAL A 95 -30.91 1.89 4.22
C VAL A 95 -32.03 0.99 3.69
N GLY A 96 -31.78 0.21 2.63
CA GLY A 96 -32.77 -0.73 2.08
C GLY A 96 -33.06 -1.95 2.95
N ALA A 97 -32.12 -2.37 3.81
CA ALA A 97 -32.28 -3.55 4.66
C ALA A 97 -32.56 -3.23 6.13
N GLY A 98 -32.13 -2.07 6.64
CA GLY A 98 -32.30 -1.68 8.04
C GLY A 98 -31.47 -2.50 9.04
N ILE A 99 -30.52 -3.30 8.56
CA ILE A 99 -29.59 -4.13 9.36
C ILE A 99 -28.15 -3.87 8.90
N PRO A 100 -27.12 -4.25 9.68
CA PRO A 100 -25.73 -4.14 9.23
C PRO A 100 -25.45 -4.94 7.95
N MET A 101 -25.01 -4.26 6.88
CA MET A 101 -24.85 -4.84 5.53
C MET A 101 -23.39 -5.06 5.14
N PHE A 102 -22.65 -5.90 5.88
CA PHE A 102 -21.26 -6.26 5.56
C PHE A 102 -21.12 -6.94 4.19
N ILE A 103 -21.96 -7.94 3.91
CA ILE A 103 -21.97 -8.65 2.61
C ILE A 103 -22.42 -7.69 1.50
N GLY A 104 -23.43 -6.86 1.77
CA GLY A 104 -23.86 -5.80 0.86
C GLY A 104 -22.74 -4.84 0.49
N ALA A 105 -21.95 -4.39 1.48
CA ALA A 105 -20.78 -3.55 1.28
C ALA A 105 -19.68 -4.26 0.47
N MET A 106 -19.48 -5.57 0.71
CA MET A 106 -18.53 -6.38 -0.06
C MET A 106 -18.90 -6.53 -1.53
N ILE A 107 -20.19 -6.45 -1.86
CA ILE A 107 -20.69 -6.46 -3.23
C ILE A 107 -20.61 -5.05 -3.83
N MET A 108 -21.16 -4.05 -3.12
CA MET A 108 -21.31 -2.69 -3.64
C MET A 108 -19.99 -1.93 -3.79
N GLY A 109 -19.02 -2.15 -2.90
CA GLY A 109 -17.72 -1.48 -2.99
C GLY A 109 -17.02 -1.76 -4.33
N PRO A 110 -16.66 -3.03 -4.62
CA PRO A 110 -16.02 -3.41 -5.88
C PRO A 110 -16.88 -3.10 -7.11
N LEU A 111 -18.21 -3.30 -7.02
CA LEU A 111 -19.14 -2.97 -8.11
C LEU A 111 -19.10 -1.46 -8.41
N GLY A 112 -19.11 -0.61 -7.38
CA GLY A 112 -18.99 0.83 -7.50
C GLY A 112 -17.68 1.24 -8.15
N GLY A 113 -16.55 0.71 -7.69
CA GLY A 113 -15.24 0.97 -8.28
C GLY A 113 -15.15 0.50 -9.74
N TRP A 114 -15.64 -0.70 -10.05
CA TRP A 114 -15.57 -1.26 -11.39
C TRP A 114 -16.44 -0.50 -12.39
N THR A 115 -17.69 -0.18 -12.01
CA THR A 115 -18.60 0.59 -12.87
C THR A 115 -18.10 2.03 -13.06
N MET A 116 -17.56 2.66 -12.01
CA MET A 116 -16.97 4.00 -12.12
C MET A 116 -15.77 4.02 -13.08
N LYS A 117 -14.88 3.02 -12.98
CA LYS A 117 -13.75 2.85 -13.91
C LYS A 117 -14.22 2.77 -15.37
N LYS A 118 -15.31 2.05 -15.61
CA LYS A 118 -15.90 1.92 -16.95
C LYS A 118 -16.50 3.23 -17.45
N ILE A 119 -17.20 3.96 -16.59
CA ILE A 119 -17.78 5.25 -16.94
C ILE A 119 -16.68 6.24 -17.31
N ASP A 120 -15.64 6.39 -16.48
CA ASP A 120 -14.56 7.34 -16.77
C ASP A 120 -13.83 7.01 -18.08
N SER A 121 -13.66 5.72 -18.40
CA SER A 121 -13.05 5.32 -19.67
C SER A 121 -13.82 5.77 -20.93
N LEU A 122 -15.12 6.11 -20.81
CA LEU A 122 -15.90 6.62 -21.94
C LEU A 122 -15.55 8.06 -22.30
N TRP A 123 -15.04 8.84 -21.35
CA TRP A 123 -14.76 10.28 -21.46
C TRP A 123 -13.26 10.59 -21.45
N ASP A 124 -12.41 9.57 -21.31
CA ASP A 124 -10.96 9.70 -21.30
C ASP A 124 -10.45 10.36 -22.58
N GLY A 125 -9.61 11.40 -22.43
CA GLY A 125 -9.14 12.24 -23.53
C GLY A 125 -10.20 13.12 -24.22
N LYS A 126 -11.47 13.11 -23.79
CA LYS A 126 -12.56 13.91 -24.38
C LYS A 126 -12.93 15.14 -23.56
N ILE A 127 -12.46 15.23 -22.31
CA ILE A 127 -12.76 16.35 -21.42
C ILE A 127 -11.76 17.49 -21.68
N ARG A 128 -12.27 18.71 -21.82
CA ARG A 128 -11.41 19.89 -21.99
C ARG A 128 -10.67 20.20 -20.68
N PRO A 129 -9.40 20.66 -20.76
CA PRO A 129 -8.67 21.13 -19.59
C PRO A 129 -9.48 22.16 -18.79
N GLY A 130 -9.50 22.03 -17.47
CA GLY A 130 -10.29 22.87 -16.56
C GLY A 130 -11.71 22.39 -16.26
N PHE A 131 -12.29 21.50 -17.08
CA PHE A 131 -13.60 20.86 -16.81
C PHE A 131 -13.50 19.48 -16.16
N GLU A 132 -12.29 18.91 -16.08
CA GLU A 132 -12.02 17.57 -15.55
C GLU A 132 -12.60 17.38 -14.15
N MET A 133 -12.33 18.31 -13.23
CA MET A 133 -12.83 18.21 -11.85
C MET A 133 -14.37 18.25 -11.79
N LEU A 134 -15.00 19.08 -12.64
CA LEU A 134 -16.46 19.18 -12.72
C LEU A 134 -17.06 17.87 -13.22
N VAL A 135 -16.60 17.38 -14.37
CA VAL A 135 -17.09 16.13 -14.97
C VAL A 135 -16.85 14.96 -14.04
N ASN A 136 -15.67 14.88 -13.42
CA ASN A 136 -15.29 13.79 -12.54
C ASN A 136 -16.15 13.70 -11.27
N ASN A 137 -16.48 14.85 -10.65
CA ASN A 137 -17.30 14.88 -9.45
C ASN A 137 -18.78 14.68 -9.76
N PHE A 138 -19.31 15.29 -10.83
CA PHE A 138 -20.70 15.10 -11.23
C PHE A 138 -20.98 13.68 -11.71
N SER A 139 -20.07 13.07 -12.49
CA SER A 139 -20.24 11.69 -12.94
C SER A 139 -20.25 10.71 -11.76
N ALA A 140 -19.32 10.87 -10.80
CA ALA A 140 -19.28 10.07 -9.59
C ALA A 140 -20.53 10.27 -8.72
N GLY A 141 -21.03 11.51 -8.58
CA GLY A 141 -22.24 11.81 -7.82
C GLY A 141 -23.50 11.21 -8.43
N ILE A 142 -23.74 11.45 -9.73
CA ILE A 142 -24.92 10.93 -10.44
C ILE A 142 -24.89 9.40 -10.46
N TRP A 143 -23.74 8.81 -10.78
CA TRP A 143 -23.62 7.35 -10.83
C TRP A 143 -23.71 6.72 -9.44
N GLY A 144 -23.10 7.36 -8.43
CA GLY A 144 -23.26 6.97 -7.03
C GLY A 144 -24.73 6.94 -6.61
N ALA A 145 -25.52 7.95 -6.96
CA ALA A 145 -26.96 7.99 -6.67
C ALA A 145 -27.72 6.83 -7.33
N LEU A 146 -27.42 6.51 -8.59
CA LEU A 146 -28.00 5.35 -9.29
C LEU A 146 -27.63 4.03 -8.59
N LEU A 147 -26.37 3.87 -8.18
CA LEU A 147 -25.92 2.69 -7.43
C LEU A 147 -26.53 2.61 -6.04
N ALA A 148 -26.80 3.72 -5.37
CA ALA A 148 -27.52 3.72 -4.09
C ALA A 148 -28.96 3.25 -4.28
N MET A 149 -29.66 3.72 -5.32
CA MET A 149 -31.01 3.23 -5.65
C MET A 149 -31.01 1.75 -6.02
N LEU A 150 -30.03 1.29 -6.81
CA LEU A 150 -29.84 -0.13 -7.10
C LEU A 150 -29.57 -0.93 -5.83
N GLY A 151 -28.71 -0.41 -4.96
CA GLY A 151 -28.41 -0.99 -3.65
C GLY A 151 -29.66 -1.18 -2.82
N PHE A 152 -30.50 -0.16 -2.74
CA PHE A 152 -31.75 -0.15 -1.99
C PHE A 152 -32.79 -1.12 -2.55
N PHE A 153 -33.11 -1.05 -3.85
CA PHE A 153 -34.22 -1.81 -4.42
C PHE A 153 -33.85 -3.24 -4.85
N ALA A 154 -32.60 -3.50 -5.23
CA ALA A 154 -32.20 -4.79 -5.80
C ALA A 154 -31.28 -5.58 -4.87
N ILE A 155 -30.21 -4.96 -4.36
CA ILE A 155 -29.18 -5.71 -3.62
C ILE A 155 -29.61 -5.98 -2.18
N ALA A 156 -30.21 -5.01 -1.50
CA ALA A 156 -30.69 -5.17 -0.14
C ALA A 156 -31.62 -6.38 0.06
N PRO A 157 -32.72 -6.57 -0.70
CA PRO A 157 -33.61 -7.71 -0.49
C PRO A 157 -32.93 -9.06 -0.76
N VAL A 158 -32.04 -9.13 -1.77
CA VAL A 158 -31.30 -10.35 -2.10
C VAL A 158 -30.34 -10.74 -0.96
N VAL A 159 -29.57 -9.77 -0.47
CA VAL A 159 -28.60 -10.02 0.61
C VAL A 159 -29.33 -10.34 1.92
N SER A 160 -30.43 -9.66 2.22
CA SER A 160 -31.26 -9.98 3.40
C SER A 160 -31.82 -11.40 3.33
N ALA A 161 -32.38 -11.82 2.19
CA ALA A 161 -32.88 -13.19 2.01
C ALA A 161 -31.78 -14.23 2.20
N PHE A 162 -30.57 -13.96 1.67
CA PHE A 162 -29.40 -14.82 1.87
C PHE A 162 -28.99 -14.89 3.34
N SER A 163 -28.88 -13.75 4.04
CA SER A 163 -28.51 -13.69 5.45
C SER A 163 -29.50 -14.44 6.33
N THR A 164 -30.80 -14.26 6.11
CA THR A 164 -31.85 -15.01 6.83
C THR A 164 -31.73 -16.51 6.56
N GLY A 165 -31.53 -16.93 5.31
CA GLY A 165 -31.34 -18.33 4.95
C GLY A 165 -30.12 -18.95 5.64
N ALA A 166 -28.98 -18.25 5.63
CA ALA A 166 -27.76 -18.69 6.28
C ALA A 166 -27.91 -18.75 7.82
N GLY A 167 -28.59 -17.77 8.42
CA GLY A 167 -28.94 -17.78 9.85
C GLY A 167 -29.79 -18.98 10.23
N ASN A 168 -30.78 -19.33 9.41
CA ASN A 168 -31.63 -20.52 9.63
C ASN A 168 -30.82 -21.82 9.59
N VAL A 169 -29.83 -21.93 8.68
CA VAL A 169 -28.92 -23.09 8.63
C VAL A 169 -28.09 -23.18 9.91
N VAL A 170 -27.51 -22.07 10.36
CA VAL A 170 -26.77 -22.05 11.64
C VAL A 170 -27.67 -22.49 12.80
N GLN A 171 -28.88 -21.94 12.88
CA GLN A 171 -29.81 -22.29 13.95
C GLN A 171 -30.21 -23.77 13.90
N PHE A 172 -30.39 -24.33 12.71
CA PHE A 172 -30.61 -25.76 12.53
C PHE A 172 -29.44 -26.61 13.06
N LEU A 173 -28.21 -26.21 12.76
CA LEU A 173 -27.01 -26.91 13.26
C LEU A 173 -26.90 -26.84 14.78
N VAL A 174 -27.24 -25.70 15.39
CA VAL A 174 -27.27 -25.52 16.85
C VAL A 174 -28.34 -26.42 17.46
N ASN A 175 -29.58 -26.33 16.98
CA ASN A 175 -30.74 -27.05 17.54
C ASN A 175 -30.59 -28.57 17.48
N ASN A 176 -29.89 -29.09 16.46
CA ASN A 176 -29.66 -30.53 16.30
C ASN A 176 -28.31 -30.99 16.86
N GLY A 177 -27.55 -30.12 17.55
CA GLY A 177 -26.23 -30.45 18.09
C GLY A 177 -25.18 -30.81 17.02
N LEU A 178 -25.40 -30.38 15.78
CA LEU A 178 -24.53 -30.66 14.63
C LEU A 178 -23.44 -29.61 14.44
N LEU A 179 -23.50 -28.48 15.17
CA LEU A 179 -22.52 -27.40 15.07
C LEU A 179 -21.05 -27.88 15.23
N PRO A 180 -20.70 -28.83 16.13
CA PRO A 180 -19.33 -29.35 16.21
C PRO A 180 -18.80 -29.88 14.88
N LEU A 181 -19.66 -30.49 14.05
CA LEU A 181 -19.29 -31.09 12.76
C LEU A 181 -18.80 -30.05 11.74
N THR A 182 -19.06 -28.76 11.95
CA THR A 182 -18.51 -27.71 11.06
C THR A 182 -16.98 -27.72 11.06
N SER A 183 -16.33 -28.23 12.12
CA SER A 183 -14.87 -28.37 12.20
C SER A 183 -14.29 -29.23 11.09
N ILE A 184 -15.05 -30.20 10.56
CA ILE A 184 -14.65 -31.05 9.43
C ILE A 184 -14.34 -30.20 8.19
N PHE A 185 -15.01 -29.06 8.04
CA PHE A 185 -14.79 -28.13 6.94
C PHE A 185 -13.87 -26.98 7.33
N ILE A 186 -14.05 -26.42 8.53
CA ILE A 186 -13.32 -25.24 8.98
C ILE A 186 -11.84 -25.54 9.12
N GLU A 187 -11.44 -26.62 9.80
CA GLU A 187 -10.03 -26.88 10.08
C GLU A 187 -9.20 -27.16 8.81
N PRO A 188 -9.65 -27.99 7.85
CA PRO A 188 -8.96 -28.12 6.57
C PRO A 188 -8.93 -26.82 5.78
N ALA A 189 -10.02 -26.06 5.79
CA ALA A 189 -10.08 -24.78 5.09
C ALA A 189 -9.10 -23.76 5.69
N LYS A 190 -8.88 -23.76 7.02
CA LYS A 190 -7.86 -22.93 7.67
C LYS A 190 -6.47 -23.26 7.13
N VAL A 191 -6.08 -24.54 7.16
CA VAL A 191 -4.77 -25.00 6.67
C VAL A 191 -4.55 -24.70 5.19
N LEU A 192 -5.64 -24.67 4.39
CA LEU A 192 -5.64 -24.29 2.97
C LEU A 192 -5.74 -22.78 2.72
N PHE A 193 -5.61 -21.95 3.76
CA PHE A 193 -5.67 -20.47 3.69
C PHE A 193 -7.02 -19.91 3.22
N LEU A 194 -8.09 -20.65 3.49
CA LEU A 194 -9.47 -20.22 3.27
C LEU A 194 -10.12 -19.66 4.54
N ASN A 195 -9.38 -19.60 5.67
CA ASN A 195 -9.83 -19.02 6.94
C ASN A 195 -10.38 -17.60 6.76
N ASN A 196 -9.70 -16.80 5.96
CA ASN A 196 -10.08 -15.45 5.60
C ASN A 196 -11.45 -15.36 4.93
N ALA A 197 -11.71 -16.21 3.94
CA ALA A 197 -13.00 -16.24 3.24
C ALA A 197 -14.14 -16.71 4.15
N ILE A 198 -13.87 -17.71 5.01
CA ILE A 198 -14.86 -18.27 5.93
C ILE A 198 -15.17 -17.27 7.04
N ASN A 199 -14.13 -16.78 7.73
CA ASN A 199 -14.30 -15.93 8.89
C ASN A 199 -14.87 -14.57 8.49
N HIS A 200 -14.21 -13.84 7.61
CA HIS A 200 -14.60 -12.49 7.24
C HIS A 200 -15.76 -12.45 6.24
N GLY A 201 -15.88 -13.44 5.35
CA GLY A 201 -16.94 -13.48 4.35
C GLY A 201 -18.27 -14.04 4.86
N VAL A 202 -18.27 -14.95 5.86
CA VAL A 202 -19.48 -15.67 6.29
C VAL A 202 -19.70 -15.57 7.80
N LEU A 203 -18.76 -16.03 8.63
CA LEU A 203 -18.97 -16.19 10.07
C LEU A 203 -19.10 -14.86 10.80
N THR A 204 -18.25 -13.87 10.48
CA THR A 204 -18.24 -12.56 11.14
C THR A 204 -19.55 -11.80 10.88
N PRO A 205 -20.04 -11.64 9.63
CA PRO A 205 -21.34 -10.99 9.38
C PRO A 205 -22.50 -11.66 10.11
N LEU A 206 -22.57 -13.00 10.07
CA LEU A 206 -23.64 -13.76 10.74
C LEU A 206 -23.53 -13.68 12.27
N GLY A 207 -22.31 -13.76 12.80
CA GLY A 207 -22.06 -13.64 14.23
C GLY A 207 -22.39 -12.25 14.77
N ILE A 208 -22.15 -11.21 13.96
CA ILE A 208 -22.55 -9.84 14.29
C ILE A 208 -24.07 -9.73 14.40
N GLN A 209 -24.82 -10.25 13.43
CA GLN A 209 -26.28 -10.25 13.48
C GLN A 209 -26.79 -11.00 14.71
N GLN A 210 -26.26 -12.19 14.97
CA GLN A 210 -26.61 -12.96 16.16
C GLN A 210 -26.27 -12.22 17.46
N SER A 211 -25.12 -11.55 17.51
CA SER A 211 -24.68 -10.82 18.70
C SER A 211 -25.49 -9.55 18.96
N LEU A 212 -26.08 -8.93 17.94
CA LEU A 212 -27.02 -7.84 18.13
C LEU A 212 -28.30 -8.30 18.82
N ASP A 213 -28.83 -9.46 18.42
CA ASP A 213 -30.07 -9.99 18.97
C ASP A 213 -29.86 -10.65 20.34
N GLN A 214 -28.77 -11.38 20.52
CA GLN A 214 -28.54 -12.24 21.69
C GLN A 214 -27.49 -11.67 22.66
N GLY A 215 -26.78 -10.61 22.28
CA GLY A 215 -25.65 -10.02 23.02
C GLY A 215 -24.33 -10.77 22.89
N LYS A 216 -24.33 -11.94 22.23
CA LYS A 216 -23.15 -12.76 21.96
C LYS A 216 -23.37 -13.71 20.78
N SER A 217 -22.29 -14.22 20.21
CA SER A 217 -22.32 -15.27 19.18
C SER A 217 -21.21 -16.30 19.37
N ILE A 218 -21.58 -17.56 19.21
CA ILE A 218 -20.64 -18.69 19.13
C ILE A 218 -19.83 -18.68 17.83
N LEU A 219 -20.37 -18.09 16.75
CA LEU A 219 -19.76 -18.09 15.41
C LEU A 219 -18.41 -17.38 15.38
N PHE A 220 -18.17 -16.43 16.28
CA PHE A 220 -16.88 -15.76 16.41
C PHE A 220 -15.76 -16.68 16.88
N LEU A 221 -16.07 -17.81 17.53
CA LEU A 221 -15.07 -18.76 18.03
C LEU A 221 -14.88 -19.99 17.13
N LEU A 222 -15.77 -20.20 16.15
CA LEU A 222 -15.70 -21.35 15.24
C LEU A 222 -14.36 -21.44 14.51
N GLU A 223 -13.76 -20.29 14.19
CA GLU A 223 -12.43 -20.21 13.58
C GLU A 223 -11.38 -19.65 14.56
N ALA A 224 -11.75 -18.68 15.41
CA ALA A 224 -10.82 -17.96 16.26
C ALA A 224 -10.38 -18.71 17.53
N ASN A 225 -10.96 -19.87 17.86
CA ASN A 225 -10.52 -20.65 19.03
C ASN A 225 -9.06 -21.11 18.84
N PRO A 226 -8.10 -20.68 19.69
CA PRO A 226 -6.70 -21.05 19.53
C PRO A 226 -6.40 -22.46 20.05
N GLY A 227 -7.33 -23.13 20.74
CA GLY A 227 -7.10 -24.42 21.39
C GLY A 227 -6.64 -25.54 20.45
N PRO A 228 -7.30 -25.79 19.30
CA PRO A 228 -6.90 -26.86 18.38
C PRO A 228 -5.44 -26.74 17.89
N GLY A 229 -5.03 -25.54 17.47
CA GLY A 229 -3.65 -25.27 17.04
C GLY A 229 -2.64 -25.37 18.19
N LEU A 230 -3.00 -24.89 19.39
CA LEU A 230 -2.14 -24.99 20.57
C LEU A 230 -1.87 -26.46 20.94
N GLY A 231 -2.91 -27.30 20.92
CA GLY A 231 -2.76 -28.73 21.22
C GLY A 231 -1.80 -29.45 20.27
N LEU A 232 -1.89 -29.14 18.97
CA LEU A 232 -0.97 -29.66 17.96
C LEU A 232 0.47 -29.23 18.21
N LEU A 233 0.69 -27.94 18.50
CA LEU A 233 2.03 -27.40 18.74
C LEU A 233 2.64 -27.99 20.02
N LEU A 234 1.85 -28.16 21.08
CA LEU A 234 2.28 -28.88 22.28
C LEU A 234 2.69 -30.33 21.96
N ALA A 235 1.95 -31.02 21.09
CA ALA A 235 2.33 -32.38 20.69
C ALA A 235 3.69 -32.39 19.98
N TYR A 236 3.98 -31.40 19.12
CA TYR A 236 5.29 -31.22 18.51
C TYR A 236 6.40 -30.86 19.51
N MET A 237 6.09 -30.08 20.55
CA MET A 237 7.06 -29.77 21.62
C MET A 237 7.53 -31.03 22.35
N PHE A 238 6.60 -31.93 22.70
CA PHE A 238 6.93 -33.13 23.47
C PHE A 238 7.42 -34.28 22.57
N PHE A 239 6.71 -34.56 21.48
CA PHE A 239 6.88 -35.76 20.64
C PHE A 239 7.45 -35.50 19.25
N GLY A 240 7.63 -34.23 18.85
CA GLY A 240 8.30 -33.87 17.61
C GLY A 240 9.78 -34.26 17.61
N LYS A 241 10.42 -34.07 16.46
CA LYS A 241 11.87 -34.26 16.29
C LYS A 241 12.46 -33.13 15.44
N GLY A 242 13.78 -32.97 15.50
CA GLY A 242 14.53 -32.01 14.67
C GLY A 242 14.03 -30.57 14.80
N ALA A 243 14.00 -29.86 13.67
CA ALA A 243 13.60 -28.46 13.58
C ALA A 243 12.15 -28.21 14.03
N ALA A 244 11.23 -29.16 13.79
CA ALA A 244 9.84 -29.03 14.22
C ALA A 244 9.69 -29.02 15.75
N LYS A 245 10.45 -29.85 16.47
CA LYS A 245 10.46 -29.81 17.94
C LYS A 245 11.08 -28.53 18.49
N ALA A 246 12.16 -28.05 17.86
CA ALA A 246 12.88 -26.85 18.30
C ALA A 246 12.05 -25.56 18.09
N SER A 247 11.28 -25.48 16.99
CA SER A 247 10.47 -24.31 16.65
C SER A 247 9.10 -24.27 17.35
N ALA A 248 8.53 -25.44 17.70
CA ALA A 248 7.17 -25.53 18.24
C ALA A 248 6.89 -24.68 19.50
N PRO A 249 7.79 -24.52 20.49
CA PRO A 249 7.54 -23.64 21.63
C PRO A 249 7.35 -22.17 21.23
N GLY A 250 8.19 -21.66 20.32
CA GLY A 250 8.07 -20.30 19.80
C GLY A 250 6.80 -20.12 18.98
N ALA A 251 6.48 -21.11 18.13
CA ALA A 251 5.23 -21.11 17.38
C ALA A 251 3.99 -21.13 18.28
N ALA A 252 4.02 -21.88 19.40
CA ALA A 252 2.92 -21.95 20.36
C ALA A 252 2.63 -20.60 21.02
N ILE A 253 3.68 -19.85 21.36
CA ILE A 253 3.55 -18.49 21.94
C ILE A 253 2.93 -17.53 20.92
N ILE A 254 3.47 -17.50 19.70
CA ILE A 254 2.98 -16.61 18.64
C ILE A 254 1.53 -16.95 18.24
N HIS A 255 1.20 -18.24 18.17
CA HIS A 255 -0.15 -18.73 17.91
C HIS A 255 -1.12 -18.30 19.02
N PHE A 256 -0.82 -18.67 20.27
CA PHE A 256 -1.76 -18.53 21.37
C PHE A 256 -1.88 -17.09 21.88
N LEU A 257 -0.75 -16.42 22.09
CA LEU A 257 -0.71 -15.04 22.61
C LEU A 257 -0.77 -14.00 21.50
N GLY A 258 -0.13 -14.27 20.36
CA GLY A 258 -0.14 -13.37 19.20
C GLY A 258 -1.39 -13.50 18.34
N GLY A 259 -2.07 -14.66 18.36
CA GLY A 259 -3.27 -14.89 17.56
C GLY A 259 -2.98 -15.10 16.07
N ILE A 260 -1.75 -15.44 15.70
CA ILE A 260 -1.36 -15.77 14.32
C ILE A 260 -1.56 -17.26 14.12
N HIS A 261 -2.76 -17.65 13.68
CA HIS A 261 -3.13 -19.06 13.55
C HIS A 261 -2.40 -19.75 12.40
N GLU A 262 -1.93 -19.00 11.41
CA GLU A 262 -1.19 -19.53 10.26
C GLU A 262 0.13 -20.20 10.66
N ILE A 263 0.67 -19.92 11.84
CA ILE A 263 1.97 -20.44 12.27
C ILE A 263 1.95 -21.95 12.56
N TYR A 264 0.80 -22.54 12.87
CA TYR A 264 0.70 -23.99 13.08
C TYR A 264 0.45 -24.78 11.78
N PHE A 265 0.08 -24.12 10.68
CA PHE A 265 -0.30 -24.81 9.44
C PHE A 265 0.85 -25.63 8.83
N PRO A 266 2.12 -25.17 8.81
CA PRO A 266 3.24 -25.99 8.34
C PRO A 266 3.35 -27.32 9.09
N TYR A 267 3.09 -27.35 10.40
CA TYR A 267 3.11 -28.57 11.20
C TYR A 267 2.04 -29.58 10.76
N VAL A 268 0.87 -29.09 10.30
CA VAL A 268 -0.14 -29.96 9.68
C VAL A 268 0.32 -30.42 8.29
N LEU A 269 0.94 -29.54 7.49
CA LEU A 269 1.38 -29.87 6.14
C LEU A 269 2.57 -30.84 6.10
N MET A 270 3.41 -30.83 7.14
CA MET A 270 4.48 -31.82 7.33
C MET A 270 3.91 -33.24 7.44
N ARG A 271 2.73 -33.37 8.07
CA ARG A 271 2.02 -34.64 8.28
C ARG A 271 0.50 -34.43 8.19
N PRO A 272 -0.09 -34.49 6.98
CA PRO A 272 -1.50 -34.13 6.77
C PRO A 272 -2.51 -34.87 7.65
N LEU A 273 -2.19 -36.08 8.12
CA LEU A 273 -3.04 -36.84 9.05
C LEU A 273 -3.30 -36.08 10.38
N LEU A 274 -2.39 -35.18 10.79
CA LEU A 274 -2.55 -34.34 11.97
C LEU A 274 -3.71 -33.35 11.86
N ILE A 275 -4.30 -33.16 10.67
CA ILE A 275 -5.56 -32.42 10.52
C ILE A 275 -6.69 -33.06 11.34
N LEU A 276 -6.67 -34.38 11.55
CA LEU A 276 -7.65 -35.06 12.38
C LEU A 276 -7.58 -34.61 13.85
N ALA A 277 -6.39 -34.25 14.32
CA ALA A 277 -6.19 -33.72 15.67
C ALA A 277 -6.82 -32.33 15.83
N THR A 278 -6.61 -31.44 14.85
CA THR A 278 -7.21 -30.11 14.89
C THR A 278 -8.73 -30.18 14.67
N ILE A 279 -9.24 -31.06 13.81
CA ILE A 279 -10.68 -31.33 13.67
C ILE A 279 -11.27 -31.80 15.01
N ALA A 280 -10.68 -32.81 15.65
CA ALA A 280 -11.18 -33.32 16.92
C ALA A 280 -11.17 -32.25 18.01
N GLY A 281 -10.08 -31.48 18.12
CA GLY A 281 -9.99 -30.35 19.04
C GLY A 281 -11.05 -29.28 18.75
N GLY A 282 -11.24 -28.90 17.49
CA GLY A 282 -12.26 -27.95 17.05
C GLY A 282 -13.67 -28.40 17.40
N MET A 283 -13.99 -29.67 17.11
CA MET A 283 -15.27 -30.29 17.46
C MET A 283 -15.53 -30.22 18.96
N THR A 284 -14.52 -30.57 19.78
CA THR A 284 -14.63 -30.49 21.24
C THR A 284 -14.87 -29.06 21.71
N GLY A 285 -14.10 -28.09 21.22
CA GLY A 285 -14.27 -26.68 21.58
C GLY A 285 -15.67 -26.15 21.24
N ILE A 286 -16.15 -26.41 20.02
CA ILE A 286 -17.50 -25.99 19.59
C ILE A 286 -18.58 -26.69 20.41
N ALA A 287 -18.43 -27.98 20.70
CA ALA A 287 -19.38 -28.72 21.54
C ALA A 287 -19.44 -28.12 22.95
N THR A 288 -18.29 -27.80 23.56
CA THR A 288 -18.24 -27.13 24.87
C THR A 288 -18.97 -25.79 24.84
N LEU A 289 -18.74 -24.95 23.82
CA LEU A 289 -19.41 -23.66 23.67
C LEU A 289 -20.92 -23.81 23.49
N ALA A 290 -21.36 -24.78 22.69
CA ALA A 290 -22.77 -25.06 22.46
C ALA A 290 -23.48 -25.53 23.75
N ILE A 291 -22.86 -26.45 24.50
CA ILE A 291 -23.39 -26.96 25.77
C ILE A 291 -23.46 -25.86 26.84
N THR A 292 -22.43 -25.01 26.90
CA THR A 292 -22.35 -23.92 27.90
C THR A 292 -23.05 -22.65 27.44
N ASN A 293 -23.67 -22.64 26.26
CA ASN A 293 -24.27 -21.48 25.62
C ASN A 293 -23.34 -20.24 25.67
N SER A 294 -22.06 -20.42 25.37
CA SER A 294 -21.02 -19.40 25.52
C SER A 294 -20.61 -18.81 24.18
N GLY A 295 -20.26 -17.52 24.17
CA GLY A 295 -19.87 -16.81 22.96
C GLY A 295 -19.21 -15.46 23.23
N LEU A 296 -18.85 -14.79 22.13
CA LEU A 296 -18.21 -13.48 22.15
C LEU A 296 -19.20 -12.40 21.74
N VAL A 297 -18.99 -11.18 22.24
CA VAL A 297 -19.78 -9.98 21.90
C VAL A 297 -19.35 -9.39 20.54
N ALA A 298 -18.12 -9.66 20.13
CA ALA A 298 -17.53 -9.18 18.88
C ALA A 298 -16.46 -10.16 18.36
N PRO A 299 -16.09 -10.09 17.06
CA PRO A 299 -14.98 -10.88 16.53
C PRO A 299 -13.67 -10.63 17.31
N ALA A 300 -12.92 -11.70 17.56
CA ALA A 300 -11.57 -11.59 18.11
C ALA A 300 -10.55 -11.39 16.98
N ALA A 301 -9.93 -10.21 16.92
CA ALA A 301 -8.91 -9.86 15.93
C ALA A 301 -7.73 -9.12 16.57
N PRO A 302 -6.49 -9.66 16.52
CA PRO A 302 -6.13 -11.01 16.05
C PRO A 302 -6.78 -12.11 16.90
N GLY A 303 -6.76 -13.37 16.46
CA GLY A 303 -7.38 -14.52 17.16
C GLY A 303 -6.62 -14.97 18.43
N SER A 304 -6.02 -14.04 19.16
CA SER A 304 -5.24 -14.33 20.37
C SER A 304 -6.14 -14.65 21.55
N ILE A 305 -5.61 -15.36 22.54
CA ILE A 305 -6.36 -15.61 23.78
C ILE A 305 -6.75 -14.29 24.47
N PHE A 306 -5.92 -13.24 24.37
CA PHE A 306 -6.24 -11.93 24.93
C PHE A 306 -7.44 -11.30 24.24
N ALA A 307 -7.49 -11.33 22.91
CA ALA A 307 -8.63 -10.82 22.15
C ALA A 307 -9.89 -11.66 22.40
N VAL A 308 -9.76 -13.00 22.46
CA VAL A 308 -10.86 -13.90 22.80
C VAL A 308 -11.44 -13.56 24.18
N LEU A 309 -10.60 -13.44 25.21
CA LEU A 309 -11.05 -13.13 26.57
C LEU A 309 -11.58 -11.70 26.70
N ALA A 310 -11.01 -10.74 25.98
CA ALA A 310 -11.50 -9.35 25.97
C ALA A 310 -12.91 -9.25 25.37
N GLN A 311 -13.18 -10.02 24.31
CA GLN A 311 -14.49 -10.01 23.63
C GLN A 311 -15.48 -11.03 24.20
N THR A 312 -15.10 -11.81 25.21
CA THR A 312 -15.99 -12.81 25.81
C THR A 312 -17.14 -12.11 26.54
N SER A 313 -18.37 -12.57 26.30
CA SER A 313 -19.52 -12.09 27.07
C SER A 313 -19.35 -12.42 28.56
N ARG A 314 -19.81 -11.53 29.44
CA ARG A 314 -19.62 -11.67 30.91
C ARG A 314 -20.09 -13.01 31.47
N ASP A 315 -21.15 -13.58 30.91
CA ASP A 315 -21.72 -14.86 31.31
C ASP A 315 -21.05 -16.09 30.67
N SER A 316 -20.03 -15.88 29.82
CA SER A 316 -19.47 -16.89 28.94
C SER A 316 -18.00 -17.26 29.24
N TYR A 317 -17.35 -16.59 30.20
CA TYR A 317 -15.93 -16.82 30.53
C TYR A 317 -15.60 -18.28 30.82
N LEU A 318 -16.38 -18.93 31.69
CA LEU A 318 -16.13 -20.32 32.04
C LEU A 318 -16.22 -21.24 30.80
N GLY A 319 -17.26 -21.09 29.98
CA GLY A 319 -17.45 -21.89 28.78
C GLY A 319 -16.38 -21.65 27.72
N VAL A 320 -15.98 -20.40 27.51
CA VAL A 320 -14.89 -20.06 26.57
C VAL A 320 -13.54 -20.62 27.03
N ILE A 321 -13.20 -20.46 28.32
CA ILE A 321 -11.94 -21.00 28.87
C ILE A 321 -11.93 -22.53 28.77
N LEU A 322 -13.03 -23.20 29.15
CA LEU A 322 -13.15 -24.65 29.02
C LEU A 322 -13.04 -25.09 27.56
N ALA A 323 -13.67 -24.38 26.63
CA ALA A 323 -13.59 -24.71 25.21
C ALA A 323 -12.16 -24.64 24.68
N VAL A 324 -11.36 -23.64 25.08
CA VAL A 324 -9.95 -23.53 24.71
C VAL A 324 -9.13 -24.68 25.33
N LEU A 325 -9.31 -24.95 26.62
CA LEU A 325 -8.56 -25.99 27.34
C LEU A 325 -8.88 -27.39 26.82
N LEU A 326 -10.16 -27.72 26.64
CA LEU A 326 -10.60 -29.03 26.16
C LEU A 326 -10.23 -29.24 24.69
N ALA A 327 -10.36 -28.22 23.84
CA ALA A 327 -9.88 -28.30 22.46
C ALA A 327 -8.37 -28.54 22.40
N THR A 328 -7.60 -27.85 23.25
CA THR A 328 -6.15 -28.04 23.39
C THR A 328 -5.83 -29.48 23.82
N ALA A 329 -6.49 -29.98 24.87
CA ALA A 329 -6.25 -31.31 25.40
C ALA A 329 -6.57 -32.40 24.37
N VAL A 330 -7.72 -32.32 23.69
CA VAL A 330 -8.11 -33.31 22.68
C VAL A 330 -7.18 -33.27 21.47
N SER A 331 -6.89 -32.08 20.94
CA SER A 331 -5.94 -31.94 19.83
C SER A 331 -4.56 -32.49 20.19
N PHE A 332 -4.06 -32.17 21.39
CA PHE A 332 -2.79 -32.69 21.90
C PHE A 332 -2.78 -34.22 21.98
N LEU A 333 -3.82 -34.84 22.55
CA LEU A 333 -3.89 -36.29 22.71
C LEU A 333 -3.96 -37.00 21.36
N VAL A 334 -4.82 -36.54 20.46
CA VAL A 334 -4.96 -37.14 19.11
C VAL A 334 -3.67 -36.98 18.31
N ALA A 335 -3.07 -35.79 18.31
CA ALA A 335 -1.79 -35.54 17.65
C ALA A 335 -0.68 -36.43 18.24
N SER A 336 -0.61 -36.55 19.58
CA SER A 336 0.38 -37.39 20.26
C SER A 336 0.27 -38.87 19.88
N VAL A 337 -0.96 -39.38 19.74
CA VAL A 337 -1.20 -40.76 19.28
C VAL A 337 -0.73 -40.91 17.83
N ILE A 338 -1.17 -40.02 16.93
CA ILE A 338 -0.77 -40.05 15.51
C ILE A 338 0.76 -40.03 15.37
N MET A 339 1.43 -39.10 16.05
CA MET A 339 2.89 -38.95 15.98
C MET A 339 3.65 -40.18 16.51
N LYS A 340 3.07 -40.93 17.44
CA LYS A 340 3.66 -42.17 17.98
C LYS A 340 3.41 -43.39 17.11
N THR A 341 2.31 -43.43 16.36
CA THR A 341 1.91 -44.60 15.57
C THR A 341 2.33 -44.53 14.11
N THR A 342 2.56 -43.34 13.57
CA THR A 342 3.01 -43.16 12.17
C THR A 342 4.52 -43.23 12.02
N LYS A 343 5.00 -43.77 10.88
CA LYS A 343 6.44 -43.87 10.59
C LYS A 343 7.02 -42.48 10.33
N HIS A 344 8.27 -42.30 10.75
CA HIS A 344 8.95 -41.01 10.66
C HIS A 344 9.30 -40.61 9.21
N SER A 345 9.46 -41.58 8.31
CA SER A 345 9.75 -41.38 6.88
C SER A 345 8.68 -40.58 6.13
N ASP A 346 7.48 -40.47 6.70
CA ASP A 346 6.32 -39.84 6.07
C ASP A 346 6.23 -38.34 6.44
N GLU A 347 7.19 -37.82 7.23
CA GLU A 347 7.29 -36.41 7.62
C GLU A 347 8.12 -35.61 6.63
N VAL A 348 7.50 -34.59 6.03
CA VAL A 348 8.19 -33.61 5.18
C VAL A 348 8.99 -32.64 6.05
N ASP A 349 10.11 -32.13 5.55
CA ASP A 349 10.90 -31.12 6.28
C ASP A 349 10.08 -29.85 6.59
N LEU A 350 10.35 -29.21 7.72
CA LEU A 350 9.61 -28.03 8.16
C LEU A 350 9.81 -26.84 7.21
N ASN A 351 11.00 -26.69 6.62
CA ASN A 351 11.28 -25.62 5.66
C ASN A 351 10.49 -25.86 4.36
N ASP A 352 10.44 -27.11 3.89
CA ASP A 352 9.64 -27.49 2.72
C ASP A 352 8.14 -27.27 2.97
N ALA A 353 7.64 -27.64 4.14
CA ALA A 353 6.26 -27.38 4.53
C ALA A 353 5.95 -25.87 4.63
N THR A 354 6.89 -25.08 5.15
CA THR A 354 6.80 -23.62 5.20
C THR A 354 6.79 -23.02 3.79
N SER A 355 7.63 -23.52 2.88
CA SER A 355 7.64 -23.10 1.47
C SER A 355 6.32 -23.43 0.76
N ARG A 356 5.79 -24.64 0.93
CA ARG A 356 4.46 -25.03 0.40
C ARG A 356 3.35 -24.15 0.97
N MET A 357 3.44 -23.80 2.24
CA MET A 357 2.52 -22.89 2.91
C MET A 357 2.53 -21.50 2.26
N GLU A 358 3.71 -20.92 2.03
CA GLU A 358 3.86 -19.62 1.36
C GLU A 358 3.37 -19.64 -0.09
N GLN A 359 3.61 -20.74 -0.82
CA GLN A 359 3.09 -20.93 -2.18
C GLN A 359 1.55 -20.96 -2.20
N MET A 360 0.92 -21.65 -1.24
CA MET A 360 -0.54 -21.68 -1.13
C MET A 360 -1.13 -20.33 -0.70
N LYS A 361 -0.44 -19.61 0.19
CA LYS A 361 -0.82 -18.25 0.62
C LYS A 361 -0.61 -17.21 -0.50
N GLY A 362 0.32 -17.47 -1.42
CA GLY A 362 0.68 -16.57 -2.51
C GLY A 362 1.48 -15.33 -2.06
N LYS A 363 1.96 -15.31 -0.82
CA LYS A 363 2.80 -14.25 -0.22
C LYS A 363 3.69 -14.85 0.88
N LYS A 364 4.89 -14.28 1.10
CA LYS A 364 5.78 -14.67 2.20
C LYS A 364 5.10 -14.47 3.56
N SER A 365 5.36 -15.36 4.51
CA SER A 365 4.83 -15.24 5.86
C SER A 365 5.76 -14.42 6.73
N SER A 366 5.23 -13.40 7.42
CA SER A 366 6.00 -12.55 8.34
C SER A 366 6.65 -13.32 9.50
N VAL A 367 6.21 -14.56 9.75
CA VAL A 367 6.71 -15.45 10.81
C VAL A 367 7.48 -16.66 10.27
N ALA A 368 7.67 -16.79 8.95
CA ALA A 368 8.40 -17.91 8.36
C ALA A 368 9.86 -17.96 8.83
N SER A 369 10.53 -16.80 8.97
CA SER A 369 11.91 -16.71 9.46
C SER A 369 12.11 -17.21 10.89
N THR A 370 11.04 -17.18 11.70
CA THR A 370 11.03 -17.73 13.08
C THR A 370 10.90 -19.25 13.07
N LEU A 371 10.20 -19.83 12.09
CA LEU A 371 10.02 -21.28 11.95
C LEU A 371 11.26 -21.98 11.37
N THR A 372 11.97 -21.31 10.45
CA THR A 372 13.15 -21.87 9.77
C THR A 372 14.46 -21.66 10.54
N GLY A 373 14.42 -21.02 11.72
CA GLY A 373 15.60 -20.78 12.57
C GLY A 373 16.54 -19.68 12.07
N ALA A 374 16.17 -18.95 11.01
CA ALA A 374 16.98 -17.87 10.43
C ALA A 374 17.07 -16.61 11.32
N GLY A 375 16.23 -16.50 12.35
CA GLY A 375 16.19 -15.34 13.26
C GLY A 375 17.41 -15.16 14.18
N ALA A 376 18.28 -16.17 14.33
CA ALA A 376 19.48 -16.09 15.17
C ALA A 376 20.75 -15.61 14.44
N ALA A 377 20.69 -15.43 13.11
CA ALA A 377 21.86 -15.09 12.28
C ALA A 377 21.69 -13.81 11.44
N ALA A 378 20.74 -12.93 11.77
CA ALA A 378 20.49 -11.68 11.05
C ALA A 378 21.43 -10.53 11.44
N GLY A 379 22.70 -10.85 11.67
CA GLY A 379 23.78 -9.92 12.00
C GLY A 379 24.90 -9.92 10.95
N ALA A 380 24.56 -9.97 9.66
CA ALA A 380 25.48 -9.66 8.55
C ALA A 380 24.69 -9.56 7.25
N GLY A 381 25.02 -8.58 6.41
CA GLY A 381 24.27 -8.20 5.19
C GLY A 381 24.12 -9.31 4.16
N GLY A 382 22.98 -9.99 4.17
CA GLY A 382 22.58 -10.93 3.14
C GLY A 382 21.95 -10.23 1.94
N VAL A 383 22.62 -10.30 0.79
CA VAL A 383 22.04 -9.99 -0.53
C VAL A 383 20.97 -11.03 -0.83
N GLY A 384 19.72 -10.60 -0.92
CA GLY A 384 18.61 -11.48 -1.34
C GLY A 384 18.75 -11.82 -2.82
N VAL A 385 18.78 -13.10 -3.15
CA VAL A 385 18.76 -13.60 -4.54
C VAL A 385 17.35 -13.44 -5.10
N LEU A 386 17.21 -12.79 -6.26
CA LEU A 386 15.95 -12.65 -7.00
C LEU A 386 15.48 -14.00 -7.55
N ALA A 387 14.19 -14.29 -7.40
CA ALA A 387 13.57 -15.54 -7.87
C ALA A 387 12.93 -15.41 -9.28
N GLY A 388 13.25 -14.37 -10.05
CA GLY A 388 12.66 -14.14 -11.38
C GLY A 388 13.10 -12.84 -12.06
N PRO A 389 12.58 -12.59 -13.28
CA PRO A 389 12.91 -11.41 -14.09
C PRO A 389 12.48 -10.10 -13.41
N VAL A 390 13.35 -9.08 -13.40
CA VAL A 390 13.03 -7.77 -12.84
C VAL A 390 12.04 -7.03 -13.73
N ARG A 391 10.86 -6.69 -13.18
CA ARG A 391 9.78 -5.98 -13.90
C ARG A 391 9.39 -4.65 -13.25
N ASN A 392 9.43 -4.55 -11.93
CA ASN A 392 8.99 -3.37 -11.19
C ASN A 392 10.10 -2.86 -10.26
N ILE A 393 10.55 -1.63 -10.50
CA ILE A 393 11.56 -0.94 -9.68
C ILE A 393 10.93 0.30 -9.07
N VAL A 394 11.12 0.54 -7.77
CA VAL A 394 10.64 1.75 -7.10
C VAL A 394 11.76 2.52 -6.41
N PHE A 395 11.74 3.83 -6.59
CA PHE A 395 12.50 4.75 -5.75
C PHE A 395 11.66 5.21 -4.58
N ALA A 396 12.11 4.91 -3.35
CA ALA A 396 11.42 5.31 -2.15
C ALA A 396 12.18 6.40 -1.39
N CYS A 397 11.45 7.46 -1.01
CA CYS A 397 11.92 8.50 -0.10
C CYS A 397 10.85 8.81 0.95
N ASP A 398 11.14 9.63 1.96
CA ASP A 398 10.22 9.87 3.07
C ASP A 398 8.88 10.49 2.61
N ALA A 399 8.94 11.51 1.75
CA ALA A 399 7.75 12.23 1.25
C ALA A 399 7.22 11.74 -0.11
N GLY A 400 7.95 10.86 -0.82
CA GLY A 400 7.57 10.35 -2.14
C GLY A 400 7.70 11.34 -3.32
N MET A 401 7.98 12.61 -3.07
CA MET A 401 8.15 13.64 -4.12
C MET A 401 9.51 14.35 -3.97
N GLY A 402 10.19 14.59 -5.10
CA GLY A 402 11.52 15.22 -5.17
C GLY A 402 12.60 14.30 -5.75
N SER A 403 13.65 14.04 -4.95
CA SER A 403 14.86 13.30 -5.36
C SER A 403 14.60 11.87 -5.85
N SER A 404 13.63 11.16 -5.27
CA SER A 404 13.21 9.82 -5.72
C SER A 404 12.58 9.82 -7.11
N ALA A 405 11.83 10.87 -7.46
CA ALA A 405 11.22 11.01 -8.79
C ALA A 405 12.28 11.28 -9.87
N MET A 406 13.32 12.04 -9.52
CA MET A 406 14.44 12.29 -10.41
C MET A 406 15.30 11.03 -10.61
N GLY A 407 15.66 10.31 -9.54
CA GLY A 407 16.38 9.04 -9.64
C GLY A 407 15.62 7.97 -10.44
N ALA A 408 14.30 7.88 -10.23
CA ALA A 408 13.44 7.01 -11.03
C ALA A 408 13.45 7.36 -12.52
N SER A 409 13.58 8.65 -12.87
CA SER A 409 13.64 9.09 -14.28
C SER A 409 15.00 8.77 -14.91
N VAL A 410 16.10 8.96 -14.16
CA VAL A 410 17.46 8.62 -14.60
C VAL A 410 17.59 7.11 -14.85
N LEU A 411 17.18 6.28 -13.87
CA LEU A 411 17.27 4.83 -14.00
C LEU A 411 16.36 4.30 -15.12
N ARG A 412 15.15 4.85 -15.27
CA ARG A 412 14.24 4.49 -16.38
C ARG A 412 14.90 4.70 -17.75
N ASN A 413 15.62 5.80 -17.94
CA ASN A 413 16.30 6.08 -19.19
C ASN A 413 17.48 5.12 -19.42
N LYS A 414 18.26 4.82 -18.38
CA LYS A 414 19.36 3.84 -18.45
C LYS A 414 18.86 2.44 -18.80
N ILE A 415 17.77 1.97 -18.16
CA ILE A 415 17.17 0.65 -18.42
C ILE A 415 16.58 0.57 -19.84
N LYS A 416 15.94 1.64 -20.33
CA LYS A 416 15.47 1.72 -21.73
C LYS A 416 16.63 1.67 -22.72
N ALA A 417 17.71 2.42 -22.46
CA ALA A 417 18.90 2.41 -23.30
C ALA A 417 19.61 1.04 -23.29
N ALA A 418 19.48 0.28 -22.20
CA ALA A 418 19.97 -1.08 -22.08
C ALA A 418 19.09 -2.15 -22.74
N GLY A 419 17.99 -1.77 -23.41
CA GLY A 419 17.14 -2.69 -24.19
C GLY A 419 15.95 -3.28 -23.45
N PHE A 420 15.60 -2.80 -22.25
CA PHE A 420 14.49 -3.34 -21.43
C PHE A 420 13.36 -2.31 -21.22
N PRO A 421 12.63 -1.87 -22.27
CA PRO A 421 11.63 -0.81 -22.15
C PRO A 421 10.41 -1.18 -21.31
N ASP A 422 10.14 -2.48 -21.14
CA ASP A 422 8.98 -3.01 -20.41
C ASP A 422 9.16 -2.99 -18.88
N VAL A 423 10.37 -2.73 -18.40
CA VAL A 423 10.65 -2.63 -16.95
C VAL A 423 10.11 -1.31 -16.42
N LYS A 424 9.17 -1.39 -15.49
CA LYS A 424 8.48 -0.24 -14.91
C LYS A 424 9.29 0.33 -13.75
N VAL A 425 9.78 1.56 -13.92
CA VAL A 425 10.44 2.32 -12.84
C VAL A 425 9.48 3.38 -12.30
N THR A 426 9.19 3.38 -10.99
CA THR A 426 8.29 4.34 -10.32
C THR A 426 8.97 5.01 -9.13
N ASN A 427 8.31 6.02 -8.56
CA ASN A 427 8.69 6.59 -7.26
C ASN A 427 7.49 6.50 -6.31
N ALA A 428 7.77 6.39 -5.00
CA ALA A 428 6.76 6.35 -3.96
C ALA A 428 7.32 6.91 -2.65
N SER A 429 6.45 7.29 -1.71
CA SER A 429 6.87 7.52 -0.33
C SER A 429 7.08 6.17 0.38
N ILE A 430 7.96 6.12 1.38
CA ILE A 430 8.17 4.90 2.19
C ILE A 430 6.84 4.46 2.83
N ALA A 431 6.01 5.41 3.26
CA ALA A 431 4.68 5.14 3.81
C ALA A 431 3.71 4.45 2.83
N ASN A 432 3.93 4.64 1.51
CA ASN A 432 3.10 4.07 0.45
C ASN A 432 3.74 2.86 -0.24
N LEU A 433 4.89 2.39 0.26
CA LEU A 433 5.49 1.16 -0.21
C LEU A 433 4.59 -0.04 0.08
N ASN A 434 4.63 -1.00 -0.84
CA ASN A 434 3.96 -2.28 -0.73
C ASN A 434 4.84 -3.34 -1.40
N ASP A 435 4.67 -4.60 -1.02
CA ASP A 435 5.58 -5.68 -1.39
C ASP A 435 5.34 -6.23 -2.82
N THR A 436 5.18 -5.34 -3.81
CA THR A 436 4.95 -5.67 -5.23
C THR A 436 6.12 -5.31 -6.14
N TYR A 437 7.18 -4.74 -5.57
CA TYR A 437 8.37 -4.30 -6.28
C TYR A 437 9.45 -5.38 -6.24
N ASP A 438 10.16 -5.56 -7.34
CA ASP A 438 11.28 -6.52 -7.42
C ASP A 438 12.57 -5.85 -6.91
N VAL A 439 12.72 -4.55 -7.16
CA VAL A 439 13.88 -3.75 -6.72
C VAL A 439 13.39 -2.45 -6.07
N VAL A 440 13.92 -2.15 -4.89
CA VAL A 440 13.66 -0.92 -4.12
C VAL A 440 14.96 -0.14 -3.99
N VAL A 441 14.93 1.11 -4.43
CA VAL A 441 16.06 2.03 -4.34
C VAL A 441 15.74 3.13 -3.32
N THR A 442 16.54 3.23 -2.26
CA THR A 442 16.35 4.20 -1.18
C THR A 442 17.63 4.95 -0.88
N HIS A 443 17.52 6.10 -0.22
CA HIS A 443 18.69 6.71 0.40
C HIS A 443 19.23 5.76 1.48
N GLN A 444 20.56 5.71 1.68
CA GLN A 444 21.17 4.83 2.69
C GLN A 444 20.56 4.97 4.09
N ASP A 445 20.17 6.17 4.49
CA ASP A 445 19.55 6.46 5.79
C ASP A 445 18.08 5.98 5.89
N LEU A 446 17.49 5.62 4.75
CA LEU A 446 16.08 5.26 4.62
C LEU A 446 15.87 3.77 4.30
N THR A 447 16.92 3.05 3.91
CA THR A 447 16.82 1.63 3.52
C THR A 447 16.27 0.75 4.63
N GLU A 448 16.73 0.92 5.87
CA GLU A 448 16.22 0.14 7.01
C GLU A 448 14.73 0.41 7.29
N ARG A 449 14.24 1.61 6.99
CA ARG A 449 12.81 1.96 7.13
C ARG A 449 11.94 1.36 6.00
N ALA A 450 12.51 1.13 4.82
CA ALA A 450 11.77 0.59 3.67
C ALA A 450 11.71 -0.94 3.63
N LYS A 451 12.73 -1.63 4.17
CA LYS A 451 12.81 -3.11 4.24
C LYS A 451 11.55 -3.79 4.78
N PRO A 452 10.92 -3.33 5.89
CA PRO A 452 9.72 -3.99 6.42
C PRO A 452 8.52 -3.95 5.46
N ALA A 453 8.39 -2.88 4.66
CA ALA A 453 7.27 -2.69 3.73
C ALA A 453 7.45 -3.44 2.40
N THR A 454 8.67 -3.89 2.09
CA THR A 454 9.08 -4.49 0.80
C THR A 454 10.06 -5.64 1.03
N SER A 455 9.62 -6.63 1.82
CA SER A 455 10.45 -7.75 2.27
C SER A 455 10.87 -8.73 1.17
N SER A 456 10.16 -8.71 0.04
CA SER A 456 10.44 -9.56 -1.12
C SER A 456 11.38 -8.91 -2.14
N ALA A 457 11.55 -7.59 -2.08
CA ALA A 457 12.36 -6.82 -3.03
C ALA A 457 13.86 -6.89 -2.71
N VAL A 458 14.70 -6.72 -3.73
CA VAL A 458 16.12 -6.41 -3.54
C VAL A 458 16.28 -4.92 -3.25
N HIS A 459 17.02 -4.60 -2.20
CA HIS A 459 17.22 -3.22 -1.75
C HIS A 459 18.58 -2.69 -2.19
N TYR A 460 18.58 -1.58 -2.90
CA TYR A 460 19.76 -0.79 -3.23
C TYR A 460 19.75 0.53 -2.47
N SER A 461 20.67 0.65 -1.52
CA SER A 461 20.94 1.93 -0.85
C SER A 461 21.77 2.82 -1.77
N VAL A 462 21.36 4.07 -1.98
CA VAL A 462 22.17 5.08 -2.66
C VAL A 462 22.48 6.23 -1.71
N ASP A 463 23.64 6.84 -1.89
CA ASP A 463 24.10 8.06 -1.23
C ASP A 463 23.59 9.33 -1.93
N ASN A 464 23.23 9.23 -3.21
CA ASN A 464 22.60 10.29 -3.98
C ASN A 464 21.64 9.71 -5.04
N PHE A 465 20.44 10.29 -5.15
CA PHE A 465 19.44 9.87 -6.14
C PHE A 465 19.67 10.39 -7.56
N MET A 466 20.58 11.34 -7.76
CA MET A 466 20.86 11.90 -9.10
C MET A 466 21.98 11.17 -9.81
N ASN A 467 22.96 10.69 -9.05
CA ASN A 467 24.16 10.06 -9.59
C ASN A 467 24.71 9.06 -8.57
N SER A 468 24.45 7.78 -8.80
CA SER A 468 25.03 6.69 -8.01
C SER A 468 25.60 5.65 -8.96
N PRO A 469 26.84 5.16 -8.73
CA PRO A 469 27.41 4.06 -9.51
C PRO A 469 26.56 2.79 -9.40
N ARG A 470 25.74 2.68 -8.35
CA ARG A 470 24.80 1.57 -8.16
C ARG A 470 23.69 1.49 -9.20
N TYR A 471 23.47 2.52 -10.01
CA TYR A 471 22.52 2.43 -11.12
C TYR A 471 23.01 1.49 -12.20
N ASP A 472 24.32 1.44 -12.43
CA ASP A 472 24.89 0.51 -13.38
C ASP A 472 24.79 -0.93 -12.85
N GLU A 473 24.96 -1.13 -11.53
CA GLU A 473 24.68 -2.42 -10.88
C GLU A 473 23.22 -2.87 -11.04
N ILE A 474 22.25 -1.96 -10.89
CA ILE A 474 20.83 -2.29 -11.08
C ILE A 474 20.53 -2.60 -12.56
N VAL A 475 21.18 -1.90 -13.50
CA VAL A 475 21.04 -2.17 -14.93
C VAL A 475 21.64 -3.53 -15.30
N GLU A 476 22.78 -3.90 -14.74
CA GLU A 476 23.35 -5.25 -14.90
C GLU A 476 22.44 -6.31 -14.27
N LEU A 477 21.89 -6.07 -13.08
CA LEU A 477 20.92 -6.98 -12.46
C LEU A 477 19.70 -7.22 -13.36
N VAL A 478 19.17 -6.14 -13.96
CA VAL A 478 18.07 -6.22 -14.93
C VAL A 478 18.51 -7.02 -16.16
N ARG A 479 19.74 -6.84 -16.64
CA ARG A 479 20.28 -7.59 -17.77
C ARG A 479 20.41 -9.08 -17.43
N GLU A 480 21.08 -9.44 -16.35
CA GLU A 480 21.27 -10.82 -15.92
C GLU A 480 19.91 -11.53 -15.72
N SER A 481 19.02 -10.92 -14.93
CA SER A 481 17.71 -11.52 -14.62
C SER A 481 16.76 -11.65 -15.81
N ASN A 482 16.82 -10.75 -16.80
CA ASN A 482 15.91 -10.75 -17.95
C ASN A 482 16.49 -11.42 -19.21
N THR A 483 17.82 -11.61 -19.28
CA THR A 483 18.47 -12.30 -20.40
C THR A 483 18.53 -13.82 -20.14
N GLU A 484 18.78 -14.26 -18.90
CA GLU A 484 18.74 -15.70 -18.55
C GLU A 484 17.32 -16.28 -18.57
N GLY A 485 16.29 -15.47 -18.28
CA GLY A 485 14.89 -15.89 -18.37
C GLY A 485 14.37 -16.13 -19.79
N SER A 486 15.06 -15.61 -20.83
CA SER A 486 14.67 -15.80 -22.23
C SER A 486 15.18 -17.12 -22.83
N ALA A 487 16.18 -17.77 -22.22
CA ALA A 487 16.69 -19.06 -22.69
C ALA A 487 15.85 -20.27 -22.24
N ALA A 488 14.95 -20.08 -21.25
CA ALA A 488 14.16 -21.15 -20.66
C ALA A 488 12.75 -21.33 -21.28
N THR A 489 12.41 -20.62 -22.36
CA THR A 489 11.08 -20.68 -22.99
C THR A 489 11.03 -21.23 -24.42
N GLU A 490 12.14 -21.68 -24.98
CA GLU A 490 12.13 -22.43 -26.26
C GLU A 490 12.40 -23.91 -26.00
N GLY A 491 11.32 -24.70 -25.98
CA GLY A 491 11.40 -26.17 -26.04
C GLY A 491 11.77 -26.64 -27.46
N PRO A 492 12.41 -27.82 -27.59
CA PRO A 492 12.96 -28.27 -28.86
C PRO A 492 11.88 -28.82 -29.81
N ASP A 493 11.80 -28.15 -30.95
CA ASP A 493 11.45 -28.54 -32.33
C ASP A 493 10.65 -29.82 -32.63
N ALA A 494 9.65 -29.66 -33.49
CA ALA A 494 9.16 -30.69 -34.41
C ALA A 494 8.78 -30.00 -35.74
N GLY A 495 9.77 -29.88 -36.62
CA GLY A 495 9.63 -29.21 -37.91
C GLY A 495 8.88 -30.01 -38.99
N ALA A 496 8.64 -29.34 -40.12
CA ALA A 496 8.86 -29.87 -41.48
C ALA A 496 8.47 -28.81 -42.54
N GLY A 497 9.34 -28.59 -43.52
CA GLY A 497 8.95 -28.25 -44.90
C GLY A 497 9.28 -26.84 -45.41
N THR A 498 10.45 -26.67 -46.01
CA THR A 498 10.75 -25.68 -47.09
C THR A 498 10.34 -26.26 -48.47
N PRO A 499 10.48 -25.58 -49.63
CA PRO A 499 10.53 -24.13 -49.94
C PRO A 499 9.67 -23.73 -51.19
N GLY A 500 9.51 -22.43 -51.43
CA GLY A 500 9.06 -21.86 -52.72
C GLY A 500 8.35 -20.51 -52.48
N GLY A 501 8.81 -19.36 -52.94
CA GLY A 501 9.41 -19.05 -54.23
C GLY A 501 8.36 -18.36 -55.09
N ALA A 502 8.26 -17.02 -55.05
CA ALA A 502 7.84 -16.18 -56.17
C ALA A 502 7.89 -14.69 -55.80
N SER A 503 8.55 -13.97 -56.70
CA SER A 503 8.84 -12.55 -56.78
C SER A 503 7.68 -11.68 -57.26
N ALA A 504 7.89 -10.37 -57.06
CA ALA A 504 7.38 -9.24 -57.87
C ALA A 504 5.90 -8.92 -57.65
N THR A 505 5.45 -7.68 -57.49
CA THR A 505 5.74 -6.43 -58.24
C THR A 505 5.23 -5.21 -57.45
N GLY A 506 6.02 -4.12 -57.35
CA GLY A 506 5.45 -2.75 -57.40
C GLY A 506 5.20 -2.34 -58.87
N PRO A 507 4.90 -1.09 -59.23
CA PRO A 507 4.88 0.14 -58.41
C PRO A 507 3.69 1.08 -58.70
N ALA A 508 3.60 2.22 -57.99
CA ALA A 508 3.18 3.56 -58.46
C ALA A 508 2.84 4.44 -57.23
N THR A 509 3.72 5.31 -56.72
CA THR A 509 3.93 6.72 -57.13
C THR A 509 2.67 7.49 -57.60
N ALA A 510 2.23 8.44 -56.78
CA ALA A 510 1.68 9.72 -57.23
C ALA A 510 2.02 10.81 -56.20
N ALA A 511 2.69 11.85 -56.69
CA ALA A 511 3.05 13.07 -55.99
C ALA A 511 2.21 14.25 -56.53
N ALA A 512 2.41 15.42 -55.91
CA ALA A 512 1.93 16.78 -56.22
C ALA A 512 0.63 17.18 -55.51
N ALA A 513 0.48 18.27 -54.72
CA ALA A 513 1.05 19.64 -54.65
C ALA A 513 -0.01 20.69 -55.03
N GLY A 514 0.01 21.82 -54.30
CA GLY A 514 -0.71 23.07 -54.58
C GLY A 514 -2.05 23.20 -53.83
N THR A 515 -2.44 24.34 -53.23
CA THR A 515 -2.01 25.73 -53.40
C THR A 515 -2.53 26.60 -52.25
N ALA A 516 -1.82 27.69 -51.99
CA ALA A 516 -2.11 28.77 -51.07
C ALA A 516 -3.31 29.65 -51.47
N ALA A 517 -3.84 30.41 -50.50
CA ALA A 517 -4.41 31.74 -50.74
C ALA A 517 -4.22 32.62 -49.50
N ALA A 518 -3.65 33.80 -49.75
CA ALA A 518 -3.37 34.87 -48.80
C ALA A 518 -4.39 36.00 -48.95
N GLY A 519 -4.44 36.90 -47.95
CA GLY A 519 -5.04 38.23 -48.04
C GLY A 519 -5.16 38.86 -46.64
N THR A 520 -4.12 39.53 -46.13
CA THR A 520 -3.77 40.96 -46.25
C THR A 520 -4.30 41.85 -45.11
N ALA A 521 -3.41 42.75 -44.70
CA ALA A 521 -3.34 43.46 -43.44
C ALA A 521 -3.75 44.95 -43.55
N VAL A 522 -3.95 45.59 -42.39
CA VAL A 522 -3.74 47.02 -42.09
C VAL A 522 -3.44 47.08 -40.58
N GLY A 523 -2.40 47.70 -40.00
CA GLY A 523 -1.38 48.63 -40.46
C GLY A 523 -1.36 49.88 -39.56
N SER A 524 -0.45 49.97 -38.59
CA SER A 524 0.16 51.25 -38.17
C SER A 524 1.39 51.04 -37.25
N SER A 525 2.42 51.80 -37.57
CA SER A 525 3.84 51.81 -37.16
C SER A 525 4.14 52.32 -35.73
N GLU A 526 5.28 51.90 -35.18
CA GLU A 526 6.36 52.74 -34.57
C GLU A 526 7.37 51.81 -33.85
N SER A 527 8.58 51.63 -34.41
CA SER A 527 9.83 52.36 -34.15
C SER A 527 10.66 51.78 -33.00
N ASP A 528 11.87 51.35 -33.37
CA ASP A 528 12.90 50.68 -32.58
C ASP A 528 13.44 51.54 -31.42
N ALA A 529 13.31 51.03 -30.19
CA ALA A 529 14.13 51.38 -29.04
C ALA A 529 14.15 50.17 -28.08
N PRO A 530 15.29 49.79 -27.48
CA PRO A 530 15.40 48.56 -26.70
C PRO A 530 14.60 48.68 -25.40
N ARG A 531 13.48 47.98 -25.30
CA ARG A 531 12.71 47.84 -24.06
C ARG A 531 13.42 46.86 -23.12
N ALA A 532 13.71 47.32 -21.91
CA ALA A 532 14.14 46.50 -20.78
C ALA A 532 13.16 45.32 -20.57
N GLY A 533 13.70 44.10 -20.49
CA GLY A 533 12.93 42.86 -20.43
C GLY A 533 12.12 42.68 -19.14
N THR A 534 10.85 43.06 -19.18
CA THR A 534 9.86 42.72 -18.15
C THR A 534 9.22 41.37 -18.48
N GLY A 535 9.82 40.27 -18.01
CA GLY A 535 9.27 38.91 -18.14
C GLY A 535 10.23 37.75 -17.86
N GLU A 536 11.54 38.00 -17.77
CA GLU A 536 12.53 36.93 -17.59
C GLU A 536 12.65 36.45 -16.14
N ILE A 537 12.58 35.13 -15.95
CA ILE A 537 12.74 34.42 -14.67
C ILE A 537 14.19 34.51 -14.18
N LEU A 538 15.15 34.23 -15.06
CA LEU A 538 16.58 34.48 -14.84
C LEU A 538 17.00 35.66 -15.70
N ALA A 539 17.23 36.82 -15.07
CA ALA A 539 17.70 38.02 -15.74
C ALA A 539 19.22 38.17 -15.60
N ARG A 540 19.85 38.87 -16.54
CA ARG A 540 21.31 39.09 -16.55
C ARG A 540 21.83 39.69 -15.24
N GLU A 541 21.12 40.68 -14.71
CA GLU A 541 21.47 41.34 -13.44
C GLU A 541 21.34 40.42 -12.20
N SER A 542 20.77 39.22 -12.36
CA SER A 542 20.67 38.20 -11.31
C SER A 542 21.76 37.14 -11.41
N VAL A 543 22.74 37.31 -12.31
CA VAL A 543 23.91 36.45 -12.46
C VAL A 543 25.16 37.15 -11.93
N VAL A 544 25.89 36.49 -11.03
CA VAL A 544 27.13 36.98 -10.44
C VAL A 544 28.23 35.93 -10.62
N LEU A 545 29.29 36.26 -11.37
CA LEU A 545 30.38 35.33 -11.71
C LEU A 545 31.35 35.08 -10.56
N ASN A 546 31.50 36.05 -9.67
CA ASN A 546 32.43 36.04 -8.55
C ASN A 546 31.72 36.61 -7.32
N GLY A 547 30.98 35.75 -6.61
CA GLY A 547 30.30 36.12 -5.38
C GLY A 547 31.28 36.48 -4.25
N SER A 548 30.82 37.30 -3.31
CA SER A 548 31.64 37.85 -2.22
C SER A 548 31.56 37.06 -0.92
N ALA A 549 30.50 36.27 -0.74
CA ALA A 549 30.28 35.47 0.46
C ALA A 549 31.38 34.42 0.69
N THR A 550 31.75 34.24 1.96
CA THR A 550 32.69 33.22 2.43
C THR A 550 32.04 32.18 3.34
N THR A 551 30.76 32.39 3.70
CA THR A 551 29.98 31.48 4.53
C THR A 551 28.66 31.13 3.84
N ARG A 552 28.09 30.00 4.22
CA ARG A 552 26.76 29.56 3.77
C ARG A 552 25.71 30.66 3.91
N ASP A 553 25.57 31.21 5.10
CA ASP A 553 24.51 32.16 5.43
C ASP A 553 24.70 33.47 4.64
N ALA A 554 25.94 33.94 4.50
CA ALA A 554 26.23 35.11 3.66
C ALA A 554 25.91 34.86 2.17
N ALA A 555 26.07 33.63 1.67
CA ALA A 555 25.72 33.28 0.30
C ALA A 555 24.21 33.20 0.07
N ILE A 556 23.44 32.79 1.10
CA ILE A 556 21.97 32.85 1.11
C ILE A 556 21.50 34.31 1.08
N ASP A 557 22.13 35.19 1.87
CA ASP A 557 21.85 36.63 1.86
C ASP A 557 22.17 37.24 0.49
N GLU A 558 23.30 36.87 -0.11
CA GLU A 558 23.70 37.37 -1.43
C GLU A 558 22.68 36.95 -2.51
N ALA A 559 22.24 35.69 -2.49
CA ALA A 559 21.23 35.17 -3.41
C ALA A 559 19.85 35.81 -3.19
N GLY A 560 19.43 35.98 -1.93
CA GLY A 560 18.18 36.61 -1.55
C GLY A 560 18.11 38.09 -1.92
N ARG A 561 19.23 38.82 -1.76
CA ARG A 561 19.34 40.24 -2.15
C ARG A 561 19.16 40.46 -3.66
N LEU A 562 19.61 39.52 -4.50
CA LEU A 562 19.36 39.58 -5.94
C LEU A 562 17.86 39.40 -6.26
N LEU A 563 17.17 38.50 -5.55
CA LEU A 563 15.70 38.33 -5.67
C LEU A 563 14.95 39.57 -5.18
N LEU A 564 15.39 40.18 -4.08
CA LEU A 564 14.87 41.45 -3.55
C LEU A 564 15.05 42.60 -4.55
N ALA A 565 16.25 42.74 -5.12
CA ALA A 565 16.57 43.80 -6.09
C ALA A 565 15.72 43.69 -7.37
N ARG A 566 15.34 42.46 -7.75
CA ARG A 566 14.39 42.19 -8.83
C ARG A 566 12.93 42.51 -8.47
N GLY A 567 12.65 42.86 -7.21
CA GLY A 567 11.30 43.03 -6.67
C GLY A 567 10.49 41.72 -6.70
N ALA A 568 11.16 40.57 -6.73
CA ALA A 568 10.52 39.26 -6.82
C ALA A 568 9.98 38.77 -5.48
N VAL A 569 10.58 39.22 -4.39
CA VAL A 569 10.25 38.84 -3.01
C VAL A 569 10.33 40.06 -2.09
N ASP A 570 9.88 39.93 -0.84
CA ASP A 570 10.15 40.87 0.25
C ASP A 570 11.22 40.35 1.25
N GLU A 571 11.55 41.14 2.27
CA GLU A 571 12.63 40.82 3.22
C GLU A 571 12.33 39.55 4.05
N ASP A 572 11.05 39.28 4.32
CA ASP A 572 10.67 38.09 5.09
C ASP A 572 10.92 36.81 4.30
N TYR A 573 10.90 36.86 2.96
CA TYR A 573 11.30 35.72 2.14
C TYR A 573 12.78 35.33 2.32
N VAL A 574 13.67 36.31 2.48
CA VAL A 574 15.11 36.02 2.70
C VAL A 574 15.30 35.36 4.06
N ARG A 575 14.57 35.80 5.09
CA ARG A 575 14.55 35.11 6.39
C ARG A 575 14.05 33.67 6.25
N ALA A 576 12.99 33.45 5.47
CA ALA A 576 12.46 32.12 5.21
C ALA A 576 13.44 31.22 4.43
N MET A 577 14.35 31.77 3.61
CA MET A 577 15.42 31.01 2.96
C MET A 577 16.41 30.43 3.99
N HIS A 578 16.75 31.21 5.03
CA HIS A 578 17.57 30.73 6.14
C HIS A 578 16.87 29.68 6.99
N GLU A 579 15.59 29.90 7.33
CA GLU A 579 14.78 28.91 8.06
C GLU A 579 14.70 27.58 7.29
N ARG A 580 14.52 27.67 5.97
CA ARG A 580 14.51 26.49 5.09
C ARG A 580 15.84 25.75 5.13
N GLU A 581 16.96 26.45 5.04
CA GLU A 581 18.30 25.84 5.12
C GLU A 581 18.57 25.19 6.47
N GLN A 582 18.14 25.80 7.57
CA GLN A 582 18.29 25.24 8.92
C GLN A 582 17.49 23.94 9.10
N SER A 583 16.32 23.83 8.46
CA SER A 583 15.49 22.63 8.54
C SER A 583 16.11 21.43 7.82
N VAL A 584 16.52 21.61 6.57
CA VAL A 584 17.19 20.60 5.73
C VAL A 584 18.06 21.36 4.74
N SER A 585 19.31 20.94 4.61
CA SER A 585 20.25 21.61 3.72
C SER A 585 19.75 21.67 2.27
N THR A 586 19.99 22.81 1.62
CA THR A 586 19.67 23.04 0.20
C THR A 586 20.83 22.67 -0.73
N TYR A 587 21.87 22.02 -0.21
CA TYR A 587 22.91 21.39 -1.02
C TYR A 587 22.33 20.26 -1.89
N MET A 588 22.61 20.29 -3.19
CA MET A 588 22.04 19.37 -4.19
C MET A 588 23.08 18.46 -4.86
N GLY A 589 24.37 18.56 -4.50
CA GLY A 589 25.45 17.86 -5.20
C GLY A 589 26.05 18.68 -6.34
N SER A 590 27.14 18.19 -6.94
CA SER A 590 27.82 18.85 -8.08
C SER A 590 28.17 20.33 -7.83
N PHE A 591 28.64 20.66 -6.63
CA PHE A 591 28.95 22.02 -6.18
C PHE A 591 27.77 22.99 -6.14
N LEU A 592 26.52 22.52 -6.17
CA LEU A 592 25.30 23.35 -6.20
C LEU A 592 24.58 23.40 -4.84
N ALA A 593 24.15 24.59 -4.43
CA ALA A 593 23.10 24.80 -3.44
C ALA A 593 21.94 25.61 -4.04
N ILE A 594 20.70 25.32 -3.63
CA ILE A 594 19.49 25.99 -4.14
C ILE A 594 18.65 26.56 -2.97
N PRO A 595 19.09 27.67 -2.35
CA PRO A 595 18.33 28.29 -1.28
C PRO A 595 16.98 28.83 -1.80
N HIS A 596 15.90 28.53 -1.06
CA HIS A 596 14.52 28.92 -1.35
C HIS A 596 13.74 29.06 -0.04
N GLY A 597 12.64 29.82 -0.04
CA GLY A 597 11.81 30.00 1.16
C GLY A 597 11.05 28.75 1.60
N THR A 598 10.51 28.77 2.83
CA THR A 598 9.60 27.72 3.32
C THR A 598 8.23 27.77 2.62
N ASN A 599 7.43 26.71 2.75
CA ASN A 599 6.07 26.68 2.19
C ASN A 599 5.14 27.77 2.77
N ALA A 600 5.39 28.19 4.02
CA ALA A 600 4.63 29.26 4.67
C ALA A 600 4.94 30.64 4.08
N ALA A 601 6.11 30.80 3.45
CA ALA A 601 6.55 32.07 2.90
C ALA A 601 6.11 32.32 1.44
N LYS A 602 5.16 31.56 0.92
CA LYS A 602 4.67 31.72 -0.47
C LYS A 602 4.04 33.09 -0.72
N ASP A 603 3.38 33.65 0.28
CA ASP A 603 2.72 34.96 0.19
C ASP A 603 3.72 36.13 0.09
N HIS A 604 5.00 35.88 0.38
CA HIS A 604 6.09 36.83 0.24
C HIS A 604 6.71 36.86 -1.17
N ILE A 605 6.24 36.02 -2.10
CA ILE A 605 6.69 35.98 -3.50
C ILE A 605 5.75 36.83 -4.36
N ARG A 606 6.28 37.89 -4.97
CA ARG A 606 5.55 38.80 -5.87
C ARG A 606 5.57 38.35 -7.32
N LYS A 607 6.66 37.70 -7.75
CA LYS A 607 6.82 37.08 -9.08
C LYS A 607 7.90 36.01 -9.05
N SER A 608 7.84 35.04 -9.96
CA SER A 608 8.88 34.02 -10.11
C SER A 608 10.20 34.65 -10.57
N ALA A 609 11.30 34.29 -9.93
CA ALA A 609 12.65 34.76 -10.25
C ALA A 609 13.73 33.80 -9.76
N VAL A 610 14.88 33.83 -10.42
CA VAL A 610 16.08 33.06 -10.08
C VAL A 610 17.29 33.98 -10.01
N SER A 611 18.16 33.75 -9.03
CA SER A 611 19.50 34.33 -8.96
C SER A 611 20.55 33.22 -9.06
N VAL A 612 21.68 33.49 -9.71
CA VAL A 612 22.78 32.54 -9.88
C VAL A 612 24.08 33.23 -9.47
N ILE A 613 24.78 32.66 -8.49
CA ILE A 613 26.06 33.17 -8.01
C ILE A 613 27.10 32.06 -8.08
N ARG A 614 28.25 32.35 -8.68
CA ARG A 614 29.42 31.46 -8.67
C ARG A 614 30.46 31.94 -7.66
N TYR A 615 31.00 31.01 -6.88
CA TYR A 615 32.09 31.18 -5.93
C TYR A 615 33.26 30.30 -6.39
N PRO A 616 34.27 30.84 -7.10
CA PRO A 616 35.35 30.06 -7.69
C PRO A 616 36.12 29.17 -6.69
N GLU A 617 36.40 29.71 -5.51
CA GLU A 617 37.09 29.00 -4.40
C GLU A 617 36.18 28.00 -3.66
N GLY A 618 34.86 28.13 -3.85
CA GLY A 618 33.84 27.40 -3.14
C GLY A 618 33.59 27.89 -1.71
N ILE A 619 32.42 27.54 -1.19
CA ILE A 619 31.97 27.82 0.16
C ILE A 619 31.70 26.48 0.85
N ASP A 620 32.12 26.35 2.11
CA ASP A 620 31.72 25.20 2.92
C ASP A 620 30.23 25.29 3.29
N TRP A 621 29.49 24.27 2.91
CA TRP A 621 28.06 24.13 3.12
C TRP A 621 27.81 22.95 4.07
N ASN A 622 28.29 23.09 5.32
CA ASN A 622 28.26 22.05 6.35
C ASN A 622 29.02 20.77 5.95
N GLY A 623 30.29 20.91 5.57
CA GLY A 623 31.15 19.79 5.15
C GLY A 623 30.99 19.39 3.68
N LYS A 624 30.32 20.22 2.87
CA LYS A 624 30.11 20.01 1.43
C LYS A 624 30.55 21.26 0.68
N GLN A 625 31.41 21.11 -0.33
CA GLN A 625 31.89 22.24 -1.11
C GLN A 625 30.82 22.70 -2.12
N VAL A 626 30.49 23.99 -2.11
CA VAL A 626 29.53 24.63 -3.02
C VAL A 626 30.23 25.74 -3.79
N LYS A 627 30.19 25.67 -5.13
CA LYS A 627 30.69 26.72 -6.03
C LYS A 627 29.58 27.49 -6.73
N PHE A 628 28.34 26.98 -6.69
CA PHE A 628 27.19 27.60 -7.34
C PHE A 628 26.03 27.68 -6.36
N VAL A 629 25.50 28.88 -6.16
CA VAL A 629 24.31 29.13 -5.35
C VAL A 629 23.23 29.68 -6.26
N VAL A 630 22.10 28.98 -6.31
CA VAL A 630 20.97 29.35 -7.16
C VAL A 630 19.76 29.68 -6.28
N GLY A 631 19.51 30.96 -6.04
CA GLY A 631 18.34 31.40 -5.28
C GLY A 631 17.06 31.28 -6.11
N VAL A 632 16.01 30.69 -5.55
CA VAL A 632 14.75 30.46 -6.29
C VAL A 632 13.55 31.02 -5.54
N ALA A 633 12.77 31.85 -6.23
CA ALA A 633 11.42 32.24 -5.85
C ALA A 633 10.45 31.82 -6.97
N GLY A 634 9.39 31.07 -6.67
CA GLY A 634 8.45 30.59 -7.69
C GLY A 634 7.00 30.56 -7.23
N ILE A 635 6.10 31.10 -8.05
CA ILE A 635 4.64 31.12 -7.84
C ILE A 635 3.98 29.88 -8.45
N ASN A 636 2.84 29.42 -7.93
CA ASN A 636 1.94 28.43 -8.56
C ASN A 636 2.61 27.15 -9.12
N ASN A 637 3.55 26.56 -8.38
CA ASN A 637 4.31 25.36 -8.78
C ASN A 637 5.31 25.55 -9.93
N GLU A 638 5.58 26.77 -10.41
CA GLU A 638 6.61 27.07 -11.41
C GLU A 638 8.03 26.76 -10.92
N HIS A 639 8.24 26.75 -9.60
CA HIS A 639 9.51 26.34 -9.00
C HIS A 639 9.93 24.94 -9.46
N LEU A 640 9.00 24.01 -9.74
CA LEU A 640 9.35 22.67 -10.23
C LEU A 640 9.94 22.68 -11.65
N HIS A 641 9.44 23.57 -12.53
CA HIS A 641 9.99 23.73 -13.88
C HIS A 641 11.39 24.36 -13.81
N ILE A 642 11.55 25.41 -13.00
CA ILE A 642 12.83 26.08 -12.74
C ILE A 642 13.87 25.09 -12.20
N LEU A 643 13.48 24.31 -11.18
CA LEU A 643 14.33 23.27 -10.59
C LEU A 643 14.69 22.17 -11.60
N SER A 644 13.77 21.78 -12.49
CA SER A 644 14.06 20.80 -13.55
C SER A 644 15.11 21.32 -14.54
N SER A 645 15.03 22.60 -14.91
CA SER A 645 16.00 23.24 -15.80
C SER A 645 17.38 23.37 -15.14
N ILE A 646 17.44 23.80 -13.88
CA ILE A 646 18.69 23.85 -13.10
C ILE A 646 19.29 22.44 -12.96
N ALA A 647 18.48 21.43 -12.61
CA ALA A 647 18.95 20.05 -12.44
C ALA A 647 19.53 19.44 -13.73
N LYS A 648 18.98 19.76 -14.90
CA LYS A 648 19.55 19.32 -16.19
C LYS A 648 20.98 19.84 -16.40
N VAL A 649 21.27 21.07 -15.96
CA VAL A 649 22.60 21.67 -16.08
C VAL A 649 23.59 20.97 -15.16
N PHE A 650 23.24 20.79 -13.89
CA PHE A 650 24.15 20.25 -12.88
C PHE A 650 24.28 18.72 -12.85
N THR A 651 23.52 18.01 -13.69
CA THR A 651 23.67 16.56 -13.90
C THR A 651 24.60 16.20 -15.05
N ASN A 652 24.96 17.18 -15.90
CA ASN A 652 25.90 17.01 -17.00
C ASN A 652 27.27 17.58 -16.60
N LYS A 653 28.27 16.69 -16.46
CA LYS A 653 29.62 17.08 -16.00
C LYS A 653 30.28 18.10 -16.94
N GLU A 654 30.04 17.98 -18.25
CA GLU A 654 30.56 18.90 -19.25
C GLU A 654 29.93 20.30 -19.12
N GLN A 655 28.63 20.39 -18.78
CA GLN A 655 27.96 21.66 -18.53
C GLN A 655 28.39 22.31 -17.21
N VAL A 656 28.63 21.53 -16.15
CA VAL A 656 29.20 22.05 -14.89
C VAL A 656 30.62 22.57 -15.12
N ALA A 657 31.45 21.85 -15.88
CA ALA A 657 32.79 22.31 -16.25
C ALA A 657 32.74 23.63 -17.06
N ARG A 658 31.74 23.77 -17.96
CA ARG A 658 31.50 25.03 -18.69
C ARG A 658 31.07 26.17 -17.74
N LEU A 659 30.23 25.90 -16.75
CA LEU A 659 29.87 26.89 -15.72
C LEU A 659 31.08 27.33 -14.89
N GLU A 660 31.98 26.41 -14.55
CA GLU A 660 33.23 26.73 -13.83
C GLU A 660 34.19 27.54 -14.70
N ALA A 661 34.27 27.25 -16.00
CA ALA A 661 35.13 27.95 -16.95
C ALA A 661 34.53 29.28 -17.46
N ALA A 662 33.25 29.56 -17.18
CA ALA A 662 32.55 30.70 -17.76
C ALA A 662 33.23 32.04 -17.43
N THR A 663 33.41 32.90 -18.42
CA THR A 663 34.07 34.21 -18.24
C THR A 663 33.13 35.41 -18.34
N SER A 664 31.88 35.18 -18.74
CA SER A 664 30.84 36.21 -18.91
C SER A 664 29.48 35.76 -18.37
N GLU A 665 28.61 36.71 -18.00
CA GLU A 665 27.24 36.38 -17.55
C GLU A 665 26.42 35.75 -18.69
N ASP A 666 26.70 36.14 -19.94
CA ASP A 666 26.01 35.63 -21.13
C ASP A 666 26.25 34.13 -21.32
N GLU A 667 27.46 33.64 -21.06
CA GLU A 667 27.76 32.20 -21.09
C GLU A 667 26.96 31.42 -20.04
N ILE A 668 26.75 32.00 -18.86
CA ILE A 668 25.91 31.40 -17.82
C ILE A 668 24.45 31.41 -18.27
N LEU A 669 23.94 32.55 -18.76
CA LEU A 669 22.56 32.65 -19.25
C LEU A 669 22.26 31.65 -20.37
N GLU A 670 23.20 31.45 -21.30
CA GLU A 670 23.06 30.48 -22.39
C GLU A 670 22.93 29.04 -21.84
N LEU A 671 23.75 28.69 -20.85
CA LEU A 671 23.69 27.38 -20.19
C LEU A 671 22.37 27.16 -19.44
N PHE A 672 21.78 28.22 -18.89
CA PHE A 672 20.47 28.21 -18.24
C PHE A 672 19.30 28.56 -19.18
N GLY A 673 19.50 28.64 -20.50
CA GLY A 673 18.54 29.21 -21.47
C GLY A 673 17.13 28.61 -21.51
N LYS A 674 16.89 27.45 -20.87
CA LYS A 674 15.55 26.85 -20.67
C LYS A 674 14.84 27.28 -19.39
N VAL A 675 15.47 28.09 -18.55
CA VAL A 675 14.84 28.68 -17.35
C VAL A 675 13.88 29.80 -17.75
N ASN A 676 14.14 30.49 -18.87
CA ASN A 676 13.29 31.53 -19.44
C ASN A 676 12.35 31.03 -20.56
N ALA A 677 12.31 29.72 -20.82
CA ALA A 677 11.59 29.10 -21.95
C ALA A 677 10.25 28.46 -21.56
#